data_AF-A0A7R9P180-F1
#
_entry.id   AF-A0A7R9P180-F1
#
_cell.length_a   1.000
_cell.length_b   1.000
_cell.length_c   1.000
_cell.angle_alpha   90.00
_cell.angle_beta   90.00
_cell.angle_gamma   90.00
#
_symmetry.space_group_name_H-M   'P 1'
#
loop_
_entity.id
_entity.type
_entity.pdbx_description
1 polymer ?
#
loop_
_entity_poly.entity_id
_entity_poly.type
_entity_poly.pdbx_seq_one_letter_code
_entity_poly.pdbx_strand_id
1 'polypeptide(L)'
;MALDMRRSKIVQSADKQGIATTIAHEFAHQWFGNLVSPRWWSYAWLNEGFATYFEWFITAEVEKDWRIEDQFVIKEVQVALAADCLESSHPMTNLVNSPADISSIFDSISYAKAGSVIRMMSHFLSTSIFKAGLNTYLNAHHHNTAEASDLFTALHTSFLTVNPTSEISVIDVMNTWTTQMGYPVITVNRNYDTARTAKVKQERFLLTASADSSDNHDYKWWAPLTFTTNTSKDFTTTQTQIWLKASENETDLTDIAANDDWVIFNKQQIGFYRVNYDDTNWNLIISHLNSDQFTDIHVLNRAQLLDDSLNFARAGILDYTTALNITKYLSREDDYIPCIAADVSSVVYCTALREGGEEEWTFLKAQYDSSNVGTEQVLLLTALGCSTGTQIITNYLDLSISADSGIRKQDASRVFSAVYANPSGVDIAFQFLTENYQKISEFYGGLGTIGSILKGIAARISTQEQLVKLQSFVAENEAALGDAVTASKQAIETAQANLDWFASNRAALVTWLREHSPAAPEVTTLFIPTTTQGATCITISTTLISEMMRVTTAIILTFLSWNLSSAHLYSLSSSSHDTTASTQYRLPGDVIPRSYVIKLIPKLYDDFIFNGTVEITVEVVENTGTVTFHIDDLEIDEDSVVVSNLDTGTTVAVTNQTFDEVHNFYTLTLDQDLEKGNEYNILINYNGHHRDDMGGFYRSSYVNSTGDTVWLASTHFEPVRARRAFPCFDEPALKARFQISIAVPEGLHAISNMPLNTTDLDEDLELTWYHMNETPMPMSSYLVAFVVSDFENTTNNFTAVWHRPGIDSQAAYSSSVSPRTIQVLEDFTRVPYPLTKMDEVAVPDFSAGAMENWGIVTYRRIN
;
A
#
# COMPACT_ATOMS: atom_id res chain seq x y z
N MET A 1 0.09 38.97 13.34
CA MET A 1 -0.52 38.67 14.65
C MET A 1 -1.88 37.96 14.56
N ALA A 2 -2.96 38.57 14.03
CA ALA A 2 -4.26 37.86 13.91
C ALA A 2 -4.27 36.73 12.87
N LEU A 3 -3.55 36.91 11.76
CA LEU A 3 -3.28 35.85 10.75
C LEU A 3 -2.38 34.74 11.32
N ASP A 4 -1.31 35.10 12.04
CA ASP A 4 -0.44 34.11 12.70
C ASP A 4 -1.16 33.31 13.77
N MET A 5 -2.04 33.94 14.57
CA MET A 5 -2.88 33.24 15.54
C MET A 5 -3.90 32.31 14.88
N ARG A 6 -4.46 32.69 13.73
CA ARG A 6 -5.35 31.79 12.96
C ARG A 6 -4.57 30.62 12.37
N ARG A 7 -3.40 30.88 11.77
CA ARG A 7 -2.50 29.84 11.22
C ARG A 7 -2.04 28.87 12.30
N SER A 8 -1.62 29.38 13.46
CA SER A 8 -1.23 28.57 14.62
C SER A 8 -2.37 27.70 15.17
N LYS A 9 -3.61 28.21 15.22
CA LYS A 9 -4.78 27.41 15.61
C LYS A 9 -5.14 26.33 14.58
N ILE A 10 -5.05 26.64 13.28
CA ILE A 10 -5.32 25.69 12.21
C ILE A 10 -4.31 24.54 12.24
N VAL A 11 -3.02 24.85 12.38
CA VAL A 11 -1.94 23.86 12.52
C VAL A 11 -2.20 22.98 13.74
N GLN A 12 -2.47 23.58 14.91
CA GLN A 12 -2.76 22.83 16.13
C GLN A 12 -4.01 21.93 16.02
N SER A 13 -5.02 22.32 15.25
CA SER A 13 -6.20 21.49 14.99
C SER A 13 -5.90 20.33 14.04
N ALA A 14 -5.10 20.56 13.00
CA ALA A 14 -4.68 19.50 12.07
C ALA A 14 -3.77 18.47 12.75
N ASP A 15 -2.83 18.92 13.59
CA ASP A 15 -1.93 18.02 14.34
C ASP A 15 -2.72 17.13 15.30
N LYS A 16 -3.71 17.70 16.00
CA LYS A 16 -4.61 16.92 16.86
C LYS A 16 -5.43 15.90 16.09
N GLN A 17 -5.93 16.26 14.91
CA GLN A 17 -6.63 15.32 14.03
C GLN A 17 -5.72 14.17 13.65
N GLY A 18 -4.52 14.45 13.14
CA GLY A 18 -3.55 13.42 12.79
C GLY A 18 -3.18 12.52 13.97
N ILE A 19 -2.93 13.08 15.15
CA ILE A 19 -2.65 12.28 16.36
C ILE A 19 -3.82 11.35 16.69
N ALA A 20 -5.05 11.87 16.72
CA ALA A 20 -6.21 11.07 17.10
C ALA A 20 -6.50 9.96 16.08
N THR A 21 -6.40 10.26 14.78
CA THR A 21 -6.64 9.29 13.72
C THR A 21 -5.56 8.21 13.70
N THR A 22 -4.28 8.58 13.83
CA THR A 22 -3.20 7.59 13.94
C THR A 22 -3.37 6.69 15.17
N ILE A 23 -3.66 7.25 16.36
CA ILE A 23 -3.93 6.42 17.55
C ILE A 23 -5.10 5.46 17.31
N ALA A 24 -6.18 5.93 16.68
CA ALA A 24 -7.33 5.10 16.35
C ALA A 24 -7.00 3.97 15.37
N HIS A 25 -6.15 4.25 14.37
CA HIS A 25 -5.64 3.27 13.41
C HIS A 25 -4.85 2.16 14.13
N GLU A 26 -3.81 2.54 14.87
CA GLU A 26 -2.94 1.60 15.57
C GLU A 26 -3.67 0.79 16.66
N PHE A 27 -4.70 1.38 17.27
CA PHE A 27 -5.49 0.69 18.29
C PHE A 27 -6.53 -0.25 17.68
N ALA A 28 -7.01 0.01 16.47
CA ALA A 28 -7.88 -0.94 15.76
C ALA A 28 -7.16 -2.25 15.45
N HIS A 29 -5.86 -2.19 15.13
CA HIS A 29 -5.04 -3.37 14.89
C HIS A 29 -4.94 -4.34 16.07
N GLN A 30 -5.17 -3.85 17.30
CA GLN A 30 -5.18 -4.69 18.49
C GLN A 30 -6.26 -5.78 18.42
N TRP A 31 -7.31 -5.56 17.62
CA TRP A 31 -8.28 -6.57 17.21
C TRP A 31 -8.01 -7.11 15.80
N PHE A 32 -7.80 -6.22 14.82
CA PHE A 32 -7.64 -6.52 13.40
C PHE A 32 -6.17 -6.48 12.97
N GLY A 33 -5.45 -7.55 13.27
CA GLY A 33 -4.00 -7.67 13.04
C GLY A 33 -3.34 -8.46 14.15
N ASN A 34 -3.64 -8.12 15.41
CA ASN A 34 -2.97 -8.70 16.57
C ASN A 34 -3.76 -9.88 17.12
N LEU A 35 -4.98 -9.61 17.60
CA LEU A 35 -5.88 -10.65 18.11
C LEU A 35 -6.21 -11.67 17.02
N VAL A 36 -6.53 -11.18 15.81
CA VAL A 36 -6.70 -12.01 14.61
C VAL A 36 -5.75 -11.48 13.54
N SER A 37 -4.78 -12.29 13.12
CA SER A 37 -3.80 -11.91 12.09
C SER A 37 -4.18 -12.49 10.73
N PRO A 38 -3.71 -11.93 9.61
CA PRO A 38 -3.97 -12.53 8.32
C PRO A 38 -3.20 -13.84 8.23
N ARG A 39 -3.77 -14.85 7.57
CA ARG A 39 -3.09 -16.15 7.38
C ARG A 39 -1.81 -16.01 6.56
N TRP A 40 -1.79 -15.04 5.66
CA TRP A 40 -0.63 -14.64 4.88
C TRP A 40 -0.79 -13.18 4.44
N TRP A 41 0.31 -12.55 4.06
CA TRP A 41 0.33 -11.17 3.56
C TRP A 41 -0.58 -10.91 2.35
N SER A 42 -0.98 -11.95 1.61
CA SER A 42 -2.01 -11.83 0.58
C SER A 42 -3.36 -11.30 1.08
N TYR A 43 -3.59 -11.32 2.38
CA TYR A 43 -4.76 -10.78 3.06
C TYR A 43 -4.41 -9.60 3.96
N ALA A 44 -3.31 -8.88 3.71
CA ALA A 44 -2.88 -7.72 4.53
C ALA A 44 -4.00 -6.67 4.69
N TRP A 45 -4.87 -6.51 3.68
CA TRP A 45 -6.03 -5.64 3.75
C TRP A 45 -7.02 -5.96 4.89
N LEU A 46 -7.01 -7.18 5.45
CA LEU A 46 -7.80 -7.52 6.65
C LEU A 46 -7.32 -6.76 7.90
N ASN A 47 -6.07 -6.33 7.91
CA ASN A 47 -5.51 -5.47 8.95
C ASN A 47 -5.73 -4.01 8.53
N GLU A 48 -5.00 -3.58 7.50
CA GLU A 48 -4.90 -2.18 7.08
C GLU A 48 -6.25 -1.58 6.67
N GLY A 49 -7.12 -2.36 6.04
CA GLY A 49 -8.44 -1.89 5.64
C GLY A 49 -9.37 -1.67 6.83
N PHE A 50 -9.33 -2.56 7.83
CA PHE A 50 -10.13 -2.40 9.04
C PHE A 50 -9.58 -1.29 9.93
N ALA A 51 -8.26 -1.19 10.06
CA ALA A 51 -7.62 -0.09 10.78
C ALA A 51 -7.95 1.25 10.12
N THR A 52 -7.86 1.35 8.79
CA THR A 52 -8.30 2.54 8.03
C THR A 52 -9.79 2.83 8.25
N TYR A 53 -10.69 1.84 8.23
CA TYR A 53 -12.12 2.11 8.51
C TYR A 53 -12.34 2.63 9.94
N PHE A 54 -11.71 1.99 10.92
CA PHE A 54 -11.89 2.32 12.34
C PHE A 54 -11.16 3.60 12.76
N GLU A 55 -10.08 3.97 12.09
CA GLU A 55 -9.39 5.25 12.23
C GLU A 55 -10.39 6.41 12.23
N TRP A 56 -11.23 6.47 11.19
CA TRP A 56 -12.20 7.56 11.03
C TRP A 56 -13.42 7.37 11.92
N PHE A 57 -13.94 6.14 12.03
CA PHE A 57 -15.12 5.84 12.86
C PHE A 57 -14.86 6.14 14.35
N ILE A 58 -13.77 5.63 14.92
CA ILE A 58 -13.45 5.81 16.34
C ILE A 58 -13.16 7.28 16.62
N THR A 59 -12.38 7.94 15.76
CA THR A 59 -12.07 9.35 15.94
C THR A 59 -13.33 10.21 15.91
N ALA A 60 -14.32 9.88 15.07
CA ALA A 60 -15.61 10.58 15.08
C ALA A 60 -16.43 10.36 16.36
N GLU A 61 -16.35 9.17 16.98
CA GLU A 61 -16.98 8.89 18.27
C GLU A 61 -16.29 9.63 19.43
N VAL A 62 -14.96 9.75 19.37
CA VAL A 62 -14.14 10.40 20.40
C VAL A 62 -14.16 11.94 20.28
N GLU A 63 -14.15 12.48 19.06
CA GLU A 63 -14.05 13.91 18.73
C GLU A 63 -15.21 14.34 17.81
N LYS A 64 -16.42 14.38 18.38
CA LYS A 64 -17.71 14.55 17.67
C LYS A 64 -17.86 15.82 16.85
N ASP A 65 -17.13 16.88 17.18
CA ASP A 65 -17.27 18.19 16.54
C ASP A 65 -16.45 18.33 15.25
N TRP A 66 -15.63 17.33 14.89
CA TRP A 66 -14.67 17.43 13.79
C TRP A 66 -15.19 16.99 12.42
N ARG A 67 -16.40 16.42 12.36
CA ARG A 67 -16.98 15.85 11.11
C ARG A 67 -16.01 14.91 10.39
N ILE A 68 -15.28 14.08 11.15
CA ILE A 68 -14.22 13.22 10.63
C ILE A 68 -14.77 12.20 9.62
N GLU A 69 -15.96 11.63 9.84
CA GLU A 69 -16.57 10.71 8.86
C GLU A 69 -16.87 11.36 7.50
N ASP A 70 -17.13 12.67 7.44
CA ASP A 70 -17.29 13.37 6.15
C ASP A 70 -15.95 13.43 5.40
N GLN A 71 -14.86 13.63 6.13
CA GLN A 71 -13.52 13.70 5.57
C GLN A 71 -13.04 12.36 5.01
N PHE A 72 -13.55 11.23 5.50
CA PHE A 72 -13.29 9.88 4.94
C PHE A 72 -13.50 9.84 3.42
N VAL A 73 -14.54 10.53 2.93
CA VAL A 73 -14.86 10.51 1.49
C VAL A 73 -13.73 11.12 0.65
N ILE A 74 -13.23 12.29 1.05
CA ILE A 74 -12.19 13.00 0.28
C ILE A 74 -10.77 12.50 0.59
N LYS A 75 -10.55 11.88 1.75
CA LYS A 75 -9.22 11.39 2.18
C LYS A 75 -8.98 9.93 1.86
N GLU A 76 -10.03 9.09 1.83
CA GLU A 76 -9.92 7.66 1.54
C GLU A 76 -10.63 7.29 0.23
N VAL A 77 -11.94 7.52 0.12
CA VAL A 77 -12.73 7.04 -1.05
C VAL A 77 -12.18 7.61 -2.35
N GLN A 78 -12.06 8.94 -2.45
CA GLN A 78 -11.63 9.59 -3.69
C GLN A 78 -10.14 9.34 -3.99
N VAL A 79 -9.31 9.21 -2.95
CA VAL A 79 -7.89 8.83 -3.09
C VAL A 79 -7.76 7.41 -3.64
N ALA A 80 -8.53 6.46 -3.10
CA ALA A 80 -8.57 5.09 -3.58
C ALA A 80 -9.13 4.99 -5.01
N LEU A 81 -10.17 5.76 -5.36
CA LEU A 81 -10.66 5.83 -6.74
C LEU A 81 -9.58 6.37 -7.70
N ALA A 82 -8.77 7.34 -7.28
CA ALA A 82 -7.67 7.84 -8.11
C ALA A 82 -6.55 6.82 -8.30
N ALA A 83 -6.22 6.03 -7.28
CA ALA A 83 -5.22 4.97 -7.38
C ALA A 83 -5.70 3.77 -8.22
N ASP A 84 -6.96 3.39 -8.06
CA ASP A 84 -7.52 2.14 -8.60
C ASP A 84 -8.10 2.29 -10.02
N CYS A 85 -8.08 3.51 -10.59
CA CYS A 85 -8.51 3.78 -11.97
C CYS A 85 -7.44 3.52 -13.04
N LEU A 86 -6.31 2.91 -12.65
CA LEU A 86 -5.16 2.63 -13.52
C LEU A 86 -5.11 1.15 -13.90
N GLU A 87 -4.54 0.83 -15.06
CA GLU A 87 -4.33 -0.56 -15.48
C GLU A 87 -3.31 -1.30 -14.61
N SER A 88 -2.39 -0.56 -13.97
CA SER A 88 -1.37 -1.10 -13.07
C SER A 88 -1.85 -1.31 -11.63
N SER A 89 -3.16 -1.21 -11.37
CA SER A 89 -3.73 -1.52 -10.05
C SER A 89 -3.62 -3.03 -9.75
N HIS A 90 -4.04 -3.45 -8.55
CA HIS A 90 -4.11 -4.84 -8.14
C HIS A 90 -5.37 -5.13 -7.32
N PRO A 91 -5.82 -6.40 -7.20
CA PRO A 91 -6.91 -6.77 -6.30
C PRO A 91 -6.51 -6.57 -4.83
N MET A 92 -7.48 -6.40 -3.92
CA MET A 92 -7.21 -6.30 -2.48
C MET A 92 -6.56 -7.59 -1.94
N THR A 93 -7.08 -8.75 -2.35
CA THR A 93 -6.44 -10.04 -2.09
C THR A 93 -5.42 -10.31 -3.19
N ASN A 94 -4.14 -10.04 -2.92
CA ASN A 94 -3.06 -10.13 -3.91
C ASN A 94 -2.04 -11.21 -3.54
N LEU A 95 -1.69 -12.10 -4.47
CA LEU A 95 -0.72 -13.16 -4.20
C LEU A 95 0.69 -12.59 -4.12
N VAL A 96 1.39 -12.83 -3.01
CA VAL A 96 2.75 -12.32 -2.76
C VAL A 96 3.66 -13.46 -2.28
N ASN A 97 4.88 -13.53 -2.83
CA ASN A 97 5.80 -14.65 -2.61
C ASN A 97 7.24 -14.22 -2.32
N SER A 98 7.52 -12.92 -2.13
CA SER A 98 8.85 -12.41 -1.78
C SER A 98 8.72 -11.18 -0.87
N PRO A 99 9.77 -10.77 -0.13
CA PRO A 99 9.75 -9.56 0.69
C PRO A 99 9.39 -8.30 -0.11
N ALA A 100 9.86 -8.22 -1.35
CA ALA A 100 9.57 -7.10 -2.25
C ALA A 100 8.09 -7.09 -2.66
N ASP A 101 7.52 -8.25 -3.01
CA ASP A 101 6.09 -8.35 -3.33
C ASP A 101 5.24 -8.00 -2.11
N ILE A 102 5.59 -8.53 -0.93
CA ILE A 102 4.89 -8.24 0.32
C ILE A 102 4.94 -6.75 0.63
N SER A 103 6.10 -6.11 0.51
CA SER A 103 6.22 -4.66 0.76
C SER A 103 5.43 -3.83 -0.26
N SER A 104 5.29 -4.31 -1.49
CA SER A 104 4.61 -3.56 -2.57
C SER A 104 3.10 -3.44 -2.41
N ILE A 105 2.46 -4.31 -1.61
CA ILE A 105 1.01 -4.31 -1.40
C ILE A 105 0.58 -3.42 -0.23
N PHE A 106 1.51 -2.84 0.54
CA PHE A 106 1.22 -1.82 1.54
C PHE A 106 1.05 -0.46 0.85
N ASP A 107 -0.03 -0.33 0.09
CA ASP A 107 -0.32 0.81 -0.78
C ASP A 107 -1.78 1.30 -0.61
N SER A 108 -2.24 2.25 -1.43
CA SER A 108 -3.61 2.78 -1.34
C SER A 108 -4.71 1.73 -1.55
N ILE A 109 -4.42 0.55 -2.10
CA ILE A 109 -5.39 -0.53 -2.30
C ILE A 109 -5.64 -1.26 -0.98
N SER A 110 -4.58 -1.65 -0.26
CA SER A 110 -4.72 -2.35 1.03
C SER A 110 -5.25 -1.47 2.16
N TYR A 111 -5.07 -0.15 2.06
CA TYR A 111 -5.54 0.84 3.02
C TYR A 111 -6.87 1.50 2.58
N ALA A 112 -6.79 2.51 1.72
CA ALA A 112 -7.90 3.40 1.38
C ALA A 112 -9.05 2.68 0.64
N LYS A 113 -8.74 1.83 -0.36
CA LYS A 113 -9.78 1.04 -1.05
C LYS A 113 -10.42 0.03 -0.10
N ALA A 114 -9.61 -0.71 0.64
CA ALA A 114 -10.10 -1.70 1.60
C ALA A 114 -11.02 -1.07 2.66
N GLY A 115 -10.60 0.04 3.28
CA GLY A 115 -11.42 0.81 4.21
C GLY A 115 -12.72 1.31 3.58
N SER A 116 -12.67 1.78 2.33
CA SER A 116 -13.85 2.24 1.59
C SER A 116 -14.84 1.11 1.27
N VAL A 117 -14.34 -0.07 0.91
CA VAL A 117 -15.14 -1.28 0.67
C VAL A 117 -15.73 -1.81 1.98
N ILE A 118 -15.00 -1.74 3.09
CA ILE A 118 -15.50 -2.08 4.43
C ILE A 118 -16.59 -1.11 4.88
N ARG A 119 -16.44 0.21 4.63
CA ARG A 119 -17.50 1.20 4.85
C ARG A 119 -18.74 0.88 4.02
N MET A 120 -18.60 0.64 2.72
CA MET A 120 -19.72 0.21 1.87
C MET A 120 -20.42 -1.04 2.45
N MET A 121 -19.64 -2.01 2.94
CA MET A 121 -20.13 -3.23 3.56
C MET A 121 -20.90 -2.99 4.87
N SER A 122 -20.41 -2.11 5.74
CA SER A 122 -21.09 -1.79 6.99
C SER A 122 -22.46 -1.15 6.75
N HIS A 123 -22.61 -0.36 5.68
CA HIS A 123 -23.87 0.27 5.31
C HIS A 123 -24.86 -0.70 4.65
N PHE A 124 -24.44 -1.58 3.73
CA PHE A 124 -25.40 -2.54 3.15
C PHE A 124 -25.80 -3.64 4.14
N LEU A 125 -24.97 -3.96 5.13
CA LEU A 125 -25.35 -4.87 6.21
C LEU A 125 -26.18 -4.20 7.30
N SER A 126 -26.10 -2.88 7.44
CA SER A 126 -26.44 -2.12 8.66
C SER A 126 -25.43 -2.34 9.80
N THR A 127 -25.26 -1.30 10.63
CA THR A 127 -24.31 -1.30 11.74
C THR A 127 -24.53 -2.44 12.74
N SER A 128 -25.78 -2.85 12.98
CA SER A 128 -26.09 -3.92 13.95
C SER A 128 -25.64 -5.30 13.47
N ILE A 129 -25.93 -5.64 12.21
CA ILE A 129 -25.50 -6.91 11.59
C ILE A 129 -23.98 -6.91 11.42
N PHE A 130 -23.39 -5.79 11.00
CA PHE A 130 -21.94 -5.65 10.86
C PHE A 130 -21.23 -5.90 12.20
N LYS A 131 -21.67 -5.24 13.29
CA LYS A 131 -21.15 -5.48 14.65
C LYS A 131 -21.28 -6.94 15.08
N ALA A 132 -22.44 -7.56 14.85
CA ALA A 132 -22.68 -8.97 15.21
C ALA A 132 -21.76 -9.93 14.43
N GLY A 133 -21.54 -9.66 13.14
CA GLY A 133 -20.65 -10.44 12.30
C GLY A 133 -19.18 -10.29 12.71
N LEU A 134 -18.71 -9.08 13.01
CA LEU A 134 -17.36 -8.86 13.52
C LEU A 134 -17.15 -9.51 14.89
N ASN A 135 -18.13 -9.44 15.78
CA ASN A 135 -18.07 -10.15 17.05
C ASN A 135 -17.95 -11.68 16.85
N THR A 136 -18.72 -12.23 15.91
CA THR A 136 -18.66 -13.67 15.56
C THR A 136 -17.28 -14.03 15.01
N TYR A 137 -16.76 -13.22 14.08
CA TYR A 137 -15.44 -13.40 13.47
C TYR A 137 -14.31 -13.35 14.50
N LEU A 138 -14.25 -12.29 15.29
CA LEU A 138 -13.19 -12.10 16.30
C LEU A 138 -13.21 -13.20 17.36
N ASN A 139 -14.39 -13.65 17.80
CA ASN A 139 -14.48 -14.74 18.76
C ASN A 139 -14.13 -16.12 18.18
N ALA A 140 -14.36 -16.34 16.88
CA ALA A 140 -14.03 -17.60 16.23
C ALA A 140 -12.53 -17.74 15.91
N HIS A 141 -11.84 -16.62 15.70
CA HIS A 141 -10.44 -16.58 15.25
C HIS A 141 -9.47 -15.94 16.24
N HIS A 142 -9.92 -15.59 17.46
CA HIS A 142 -9.03 -14.98 18.45
C HIS A 142 -7.76 -15.81 18.66
N HIS A 143 -6.62 -15.14 18.78
CA HIS A 143 -5.29 -15.73 18.94
C HIS A 143 -4.85 -16.63 17.78
N ASN A 144 -5.53 -16.56 16.63
CA ASN A 144 -5.25 -17.36 15.45
C ASN A 144 -5.16 -16.45 14.21
N THR A 145 -5.20 -17.06 13.03
CA THR A 145 -5.22 -16.38 11.75
C THR A 145 -6.54 -16.54 11.01
N ALA A 146 -6.74 -15.70 10.00
CA ALA A 146 -7.91 -15.73 9.14
C ALA A 146 -7.58 -15.41 7.68
N GLU A 147 -8.42 -15.93 6.79
CA GLU A 147 -8.55 -15.49 5.40
C GLU A 147 -9.81 -14.62 5.23
N ALA A 148 -9.99 -14.03 4.04
CA ALA A 148 -11.18 -13.25 3.72
C ALA A 148 -12.48 -14.05 3.84
N SER A 149 -12.44 -15.34 3.51
CA SER A 149 -13.58 -16.27 3.55
C SER A 149 -14.13 -16.45 4.97
N ASP A 150 -13.27 -16.45 5.98
CA ASP A 150 -13.65 -16.56 7.39
C ASP A 150 -14.50 -15.36 7.82
N LEU A 151 -14.03 -14.15 7.50
CA LEU A 151 -14.75 -12.89 7.75
C LEU A 151 -16.11 -12.89 7.05
N PHE A 152 -16.14 -13.20 5.76
CA PHE A 152 -17.38 -13.17 4.98
C PHE A 152 -18.38 -14.22 5.46
N THR A 153 -17.92 -15.38 5.92
CA THR A 153 -18.78 -16.42 6.50
C THR A 153 -19.43 -15.94 7.81
N ALA A 154 -18.68 -15.29 8.69
CA ALA A 154 -19.20 -14.73 9.93
C ALA A 154 -20.24 -13.62 9.69
N LEU A 155 -19.96 -12.71 8.75
CA LEU A 155 -20.87 -11.64 8.34
C LEU A 155 -22.13 -12.19 7.66
N HIS A 156 -21.98 -13.18 6.77
CA HIS A 156 -23.10 -13.82 6.08
C HIS A 156 -24.03 -14.53 7.07
N THR A 157 -23.47 -15.21 8.07
CA THR A 157 -24.25 -15.89 9.12
C THR A 157 -25.09 -14.89 9.93
N SER A 158 -24.50 -13.76 10.31
CA SER A 158 -25.21 -12.69 11.01
C SER A 158 -26.28 -12.04 10.11
N PHE A 159 -25.99 -11.85 8.83
CA PHE A 159 -26.94 -11.32 7.86
C PHE A 159 -28.18 -12.21 7.68
N LEU A 160 -27.99 -13.53 7.54
CA LEU A 160 -29.09 -14.49 7.39
C LEU A 160 -29.91 -14.69 8.66
N THR A 161 -29.34 -14.41 9.84
CA THR A 161 -30.09 -14.45 11.10
C THR A 161 -31.22 -13.41 11.11
N VAL A 162 -30.97 -12.24 10.50
CA VAL A 162 -31.96 -11.16 10.38
C VAL A 162 -32.77 -11.29 9.08
N ASN A 163 -32.16 -11.78 8.00
CA ASN A 163 -32.75 -11.86 6.66
C ASN A 163 -32.78 -13.31 6.13
N PRO A 164 -33.52 -14.24 6.76
CA PRO A 164 -33.43 -15.68 6.47
C PRO A 164 -33.92 -16.08 5.06
N THR A 165 -34.67 -15.22 4.39
CA THR A 165 -35.19 -15.46 3.03
C THR A 165 -34.46 -14.64 1.97
N SER A 166 -33.38 -13.95 2.31
CA SER A 166 -32.60 -13.16 1.36
C SER A 166 -31.88 -14.06 0.36
N GLU A 167 -31.93 -13.70 -0.91
CA GLU A 167 -31.13 -14.34 -1.97
C GLU A 167 -29.71 -13.75 -2.07
N ILE A 168 -29.40 -12.71 -1.28
CA ILE A 168 -28.10 -12.05 -1.30
C ILE A 168 -27.09 -12.86 -0.48
N SER A 169 -26.00 -13.25 -1.15
CA SER A 169 -24.82 -13.86 -0.53
C SER A 169 -23.78 -12.78 -0.25
N VAL A 170 -23.50 -12.52 1.02
CA VAL A 170 -22.46 -11.55 1.42
C VAL A 170 -21.10 -11.97 0.88
N ILE A 171 -20.84 -13.27 0.83
CA ILE A 171 -19.62 -13.86 0.29
C ILE A 171 -19.49 -13.52 -1.20
N ASP A 172 -20.53 -13.76 -1.99
CA ASP A 172 -20.48 -13.49 -3.44
C ASP A 172 -20.37 -12.01 -3.74
N VAL A 173 -21.02 -11.16 -2.95
CA VAL A 173 -20.89 -9.71 -3.05
C VAL A 173 -19.44 -9.31 -2.81
N MET A 174 -18.86 -9.66 -1.67
CA MET A 174 -17.53 -9.20 -1.27
C MET A 174 -16.40 -9.80 -2.09
N ASN A 175 -16.57 -11.02 -2.63
CA ASN A 175 -15.60 -11.60 -3.55
C ASN A 175 -15.42 -10.70 -4.78
N THR A 176 -16.49 -10.14 -5.35
CA THR A 176 -16.36 -9.22 -6.51
C THR A 176 -15.61 -7.94 -6.22
N TRP A 177 -15.48 -7.53 -4.96
CA TRP A 177 -14.74 -6.34 -4.56
C TRP A 177 -13.29 -6.61 -4.15
N THR A 178 -12.99 -7.85 -3.72
CA THR A 178 -11.70 -8.18 -3.10
C THR A 178 -10.77 -9.01 -3.98
N THR A 179 -11.28 -9.76 -4.96
CA THR A 179 -10.46 -10.66 -5.79
C THR A 179 -10.17 -10.13 -7.20
N GLN A 180 -10.68 -8.95 -7.55
CA GLN A 180 -10.38 -8.27 -8.80
C GLN A 180 -10.00 -6.80 -8.54
N MET A 181 -9.16 -6.24 -9.41
CA MET A 181 -8.73 -4.84 -9.35
C MET A 181 -9.79 -3.88 -9.91
N GLY A 182 -9.63 -2.58 -9.68
CA GLY A 182 -10.54 -1.56 -10.21
C GLY A 182 -11.88 -1.48 -9.50
N TYR A 183 -12.73 -0.61 -10.05
CA TYR A 183 -14.09 -0.35 -9.60
C TYR A 183 -14.99 0.06 -10.79
N PRO A 184 -16.33 -0.01 -10.65
CA PRO A 184 -17.22 0.35 -11.74
C PRO A 184 -17.53 1.85 -11.81
N VAL A 185 -17.75 2.35 -13.03
CA VAL A 185 -18.64 3.48 -13.28
C VAL A 185 -20.07 2.96 -13.48
N ILE A 186 -21.02 3.56 -12.76
CA ILE A 186 -22.45 3.29 -12.90
C ILE A 186 -23.05 4.38 -13.80
N THR A 187 -23.46 4.01 -15.00
CA THR A 187 -24.09 4.94 -15.96
C THR A 187 -25.60 4.84 -15.89
N VAL A 188 -26.26 5.94 -15.56
CA VAL A 188 -27.72 6.05 -15.44
C VAL A 188 -28.28 6.79 -16.65
N ASN A 189 -28.96 6.07 -17.53
CA ASN A 189 -29.65 6.62 -18.69
C ASN A 189 -31.15 6.64 -18.45
N ARG A 190 -31.71 7.82 -18.16
CA ARG A 190 -33.14 7.98 -17.91
C ARG A 190 -33.93 8.06 -19.20
N ASN A 191 -35.11 7.46 -19.19
CA ASN A 191 -36.15 7.68 -20.18
C ASN A 191 -37.17 8.67 -19.61
N TYR A 192 -37.23 9.86 -20.21
CA TYR A 192 -38.06 10.99 -19.79
C TYR A 192 -39.48 10.91 -20.37
N ASP A 193 -40.03 9.70 -20.48
CA ASP A 193 -41.42 9.47 -20.85
C ASP A 193 -42.32 9.31 -19.62
N THR A 194 -43.61 9.06 -19.83
CA THR A 194 -44.57 8.88 -18.73
C THR A 194 -44.29 7.65 -17.87
N ALA A 195 -43.47 6.69 -18.32
CA ALA A 195 -43.13 5.49 -17.58
C ALA A 195 -41.95 5.71 -16.61
N ARG A 196 -41.22 6.85 -16.72
CA ARG A 196 -40.17 7.28 -15.79
C ARG A 196 -39.15 6.17 -15.51
N THR A 197 -38.70 5.50 -16.57
CA THR A 197 -37.76 4.39 -16.45
C THR A 197 -36.32 4.88 -16.54
N ALA A 198 -35.37 4.08 -16.07
CA ALA A 198 -33.95 4.32 -16.30
C ALA A 198 -33.24 2.99 -16.55
N LYS A 199 -32.28 3.00 -17.47
CA LYS A 199 -31.34 1.90 -17.66
C LYS A 199 -30.06 2.21 -16.91
N VAL A 200 -29.65 1.33 -16.01
CA VAL A 200 -28.45 1.47 -15.20
C VAL A 200 -27.43 0.42 -15.62
N LYS A 201 -26.24 0.86 -16.01
CA LYS A 201 -25.16 0.00 -16.54
C LYS A 201 -23.89 0.11 -15.69
N GLN A 202 -23.15 -0.98 -15.54
CA GLN A 202 -21.79 -0.98 -14.96
C GLN A 202 -20.72 -1.27 -16.01
N GLU A 203 -19.57 -0.60 -15.88
CA GLU A 203 -18.34 -0.86 -16.62
C GLU A 203 -17.13 -0.54 -15.73
N ARG A 204 -16.00 -1.23 -15.88
CA ARG A 204 -14.76 -0.83 -15.17
C ARG A 204 -14.39 0.60 -15.56
N PHE A 205 -14.16 1.47 -14.58
CA PHE A 205 -13.64 2.80 -14.84
C PHE A 205 -12.12 2.77 -14.99
N LEU A 206 -11.62 3.35 -16.08
CA LEU A 206 -10.22 3.66 -16.29
C LEU A 206 -10.08 5.14 -16.61
N LEU A 207 -9.15 5.84 -15.96
CA LEU A 207 -8.90 7.25 -16.27
C LEU A 207 -8.30 7.41 -17.67
N THR A 208 -7.48 6.45 -18.08
CA THR A 208 -6.94 6.34 -19.43
C THR A 208 -6.86 4.88 -19.77
N ALA A 209 -7.67 4.42 -20.71
CA ALA A 209 -7.55 3.08 -21.27
C ALA A 209 -6.31 3.03 -22.17
N SER A 210 -5.44 2.05 -21.96
CA SER A 210 -4.37 1.74 -22.88
C SER A 210 -4.97 1.11 -24.12
N ALA A 211 -4.63 1.66 -25.29
CA ALA A 211 -4.97 1.03 -26.57
C ALA A 211 -4.32 -0.36 -26.71
N ASP A 212 -3.29 -0.63 -25.90
CA ASP A 212 -2.48 -1.83 -25.92
C ASP A 212 -2.70 -2.72 -24.69
N SER A 213 -3.80 -2.52 -23.95
CA SER A 213 -4.10 -3.32 -22.76
C SER A 213 -4.22 -4.80 -23.10
N SER A 214 -3.50 -5.65 -22.37
CA SER A 214 -3.62 -7.11 -22.45
C SER A 214 -4.70 -7.68 -21.51
N ASP A 215 -5.35 -6.82 -20.73
CA ASP A 215 -6.39 -7.22 -19.77
C ASP A 215 -7.69 -7.53 -20.50
N ASN A 216 -8.07 -8.82 -20.52
CA ASN A 216 -9.31 -9.30 -21.11
C ASN A 216 -10.34 -9.74 -20.05
N HIS A 217 -10.12 -9.37 -18.78
CA HIS A 217 -11.00 -9.76 -17.69
C HIS A 217 -12.36 -9.05 -17.81
N ASP A 218 -13.41 -9.82 -17.58
CA ASP A 218 -14.80 -9.35 -17.67
C ASP A 218 -15.25 -8.80 -16.31
N TYR A 219 -14.80 -7.58 -16.03
CA TYR A 219 -15.04 -6.90 -14.75
C TYR A 219 -16.53 -6.61 -14.51
N LYS A 220 -17.09 -7.28 -13.49
CA LYS A 220 -18.44 -7.01 -12.97
C LYS A 220 -18.46 -7.09 -11.46
N TRP A 221 -19.27 -6.23 -10.85
CA TRP A 221 -19.42 -6.15 -9.40
C TRP A 221 -20.87 -6.38 -8.98
N TRP A 222 -21.03 -6.84 -7.74
CA TRP A 222 -22.27 -6.68 -7.01
C TRP A 222 -22.31 -5.27 -6.40
N ALA A 223 -22.92 -4.32 -7.10
CA ALA A 223 -22.97 -2.93 -6.68
C ALA A 223 -24.22 -2.61 -5.85
N PRO A 224 -24.09 -2.18 -4.57
CA PRO A 224 -25.20 -1.71 -3.76
C PRO A 224 -25.57 -0.27 -4.16
N LEU A 225 -26.63 -0.12 -4.96
CA LEU A 225 -27.08 1.16 -5.47
C LEU A 225 -28.05 1.84 -4.49
N THR A 226 -27.84 3.13 -4.29
CA THR A 226 -28.75 4.04 -3.59
C THR A 226 -28.97 5.28 -4.45
N PHE A 227 -30.15 5.88 -4.39
CA PHE A 227 -30.44 7.13 -5.08
C PHE A 227 -31.50 7.96 -4.37
N THR A 228 -31.50 9.26 -4.65
CA THR A 228 -32.55 10.21 -4.24
C THR A 228 -32.89 11.16 -5.37
N THR A 229 -33.95 11.94 -5.20
CA THR A 229 -34.43 12.91 -6.19
C THR A 229 -34.60 14.29 -5.58
N ASN A 230 -34.78 15.33 -6.38
CA ASN A 230 -35.11 16.68 -5.90
C ASN A 230 -36.43 16.70 -5.14
N THR A 231 -37.38 15.83 -5.49
CA THR A 231 -38.65 15.76 -4.74
C THR A 231 -38.46 15.15 -3.36
N SER A 232 -37.65 14.08 -3.24
CA SER A 232 -37.46 13.37 -1.97
C SER A 232 -36.39 13.99 -1.06
N LYS A 233 -35.24 14.38 -1.63
CA LYS A 233 -34.04 14.92 -0.94
C LYS A 233 -33.53 14.08 0.23
N ASP A 234 -33.90 12.80 0.31
CA ASP A 234 -33.37 11.92 1.35
C ASP A 234 -31.98 11.41 0.97
N PHE A 235 -30.95 12.08 1.50
CA PHE A 235 -29.56 11.64 1.43
C PHE A 235 -29.12 10.82 2.65
N THR A 236 -29.97 10.69 3.66
CA THR A 236 -29.61 10.10 4.97
C THR A 236 -29.84 8.59 5.03
N THR A 237 -30.81 8.07 4.28
CA THR A 237 -31.03 6.62 4.18
C THR A 237 -30.07 6.00 3.18
N THR A 238 -28.94 5.51 3.67
CA THR A 238 -27.84 4.92 2.87
C THR A 238 -27.94 3.41 2.67
N GLN A 239 -28.99 2.77 3.17
CA GLN A 239 -29.19 1.33 2.99
C GLN A 239 -29.43 1.01 1.51
N THR A 240 -28.87 -0.10 1.03
CA THR A 240 -29.00 -0.53 -0.38
C THR A 240 -30.47 -0.59 -0.81
N GLN A 241 -30.80 0.13 -1.88
CA GLN A 241 -32.14 0.14 -2.47
C GLN A 241 -32.23 -0.86 -3.63
N ILE A 242 -31.18 -0.96 -4.44
CA ILE A 242 -31.12 -1.80 -5.63
C ILE A 242 -29.77 -2.51 -5.66
N TRP A 243 -29.76 -3.78 -6.07
CA TRP A 243 -28.54 -4.52 -6.36
C TRP A 243 -28.36 -4.64 -7.86
N LEU A 244 -27.26 -4.10 -8.38
CA LEU A 244 -26.78 -4.45 -9.72
C LEU A 244 -25.87 -5.67 -9.58
N LYS A 245 -26.32 -6.82 -10.10
CA LYS A 245 -25.67 -8.12 -9.87
C LYS A 245 -24.45 -8.27 -10.76
N ALA A 246 -23.45 -9.02 -10.30
CA ALA A 246 -22.28 -9.34 -11.12
C ALA A 246 -22.58 -10.25 -12.33
N SER A 247 -23.78 -10.84 -12.41
CA SER A 247 -24.24 -11.58 -13.60
C SER A 247 -24.78 -10.68 -14.71
N GLU A 248 -24.96 -9.39 -14.45
CA GLU A 248 -25.68 -8.46 -15.30
C GLU A 248 -24.82 -7.23 -15.62
N ASN A 249 -24.75 -6.85 -16.90
CA ASN A 249 -24.11 -5.60 -17.32
C ASN A 249 -25.00 -4.38 -17.03
N GLU A 250 -26.31 -4.58 -17.06
CA GLU A 250 -27.30 -3.53 -16.94
C GLU A 250 -28.58 -4.05 -16.28
N THR A 251 -29.33 -3.15 -15.68
CA THR A 251 -30.65 -3.41 -15.10
C THR A 251 -31.60 -2.25 -15.41
N ASP A 252 -32.89 -2.56 -15.54
CA ASP A 252 -33.94 -1.57 -15.80
C ASP A 252 -34.64 -1.18 -14.49
N LEU A 253 -34.73 0.12 -14.24
CA LEU A 253 -35.47 0.71 -13.13
C LEU A 253 -36.77 1.35 -13.62
N THR A 254 -37.81 1.27 -12.80
CA THR A 254 -39.13 1.81 -13.09
C THR A 254 -39.52 2.86 -12.03
N ASP A 255 -40.28 3.89 -12.44
CA ASP A 255 -40.78 4.96 -11.56
C ASP A 255 -39.68 5.68 -10.76
N ILE A 256 -38.59 6.07 -11.44
CA ILE A 256 -37.41 6.65 -10.80
C ILE A 256 -37.62 8.11 -10.37
N ALA A 257 -38.10 8.96 -11.29
CA ALA A 257 -38.29 10.39 -11.08
C ALA A 257 -39.10 11.04 -12.21
N ALA A 258 -39.76 12.16 -11.93
CA ALA A 258 -40.41 12.99 -12.94
C ALA A 258 -39.40 13.67 -13.88
N ASN A 259 -39.85 14.16 -15.03
CA ASN A 259 -38.96 14.66 -16.08
C ASN A 259 -38.15 15.91 -15.70
N ASP A 260 -38.69 16.72 -14.81
CA ASP A 260 -38.11 17.95 -14.27
C ASP A 260 -37.40 17.71 -12.91
N ASP A 261 -37.35 16.47 -12.45
CA ASP A 261 -36.76 16.05 -11.19
C ASP A 261 -35.40 15.39 -11.47
N TRP A 262 -34.32 15.88 -10.85
CA TRP A 262 -32.99 15.26 -10.95
C TRP A 262 -32.96 13.95 -10.15
N VAL A 263 -32.09 13.03 -10.54
CA VAL A 263 -31.75 11.84 -9.74
C VAL A 263 -30.27 11.87 -9.42
N ILE A 264 -29.91 11.63 -8.16
CA ILE A 264 -28.52 11.49 -7.70
C ILE A 264 -28.37 10.12 -7.05
N PHE A 265 -27.47 9.31 -7.59
CA PHE A 265 -27.09 8.01 -7.06
C PHE A 265 -25.88 8.11 -6.13
N ASN A 266 -25.66 7.02 -5.38
CA ASN A 266 -24.58 6.86 -4.41
C ASN A 266 -24.69 7.89 -3.28
N LYS A 267 -25.79 7.86 -2.53
CA LYS A 267 -26.00 8.77 -1.40
C LYS A 267 -24.78 8.74 -0.47
N GLN A 268 -24.23 9.93 -0.18
CA GLN A 268 -23.02 10.15 0.62
C GLN A 268 -21.75 9.42 0.13
N GLN A 269 -21.69 9.07 -1.16
CA GLN A 269 -20.59 8.32 -1.77
C GLN A 269 -20.20 7.07 -0.94
N ILE A 270 -21.22 6.32 -0.51
CA ILE A 270 -21.07 5.13 0.34
C ILE A 270 -20.53 3.95 -0.46
N GLY A 271 -21.05 3.78 -1.68
CA GLY A 271 -20.58 2.77 -2.60
C GLY A 271 -19.23 3.15 -3.21
N PHE A 272 -18.34 2.17 -3.36
CA PHE A 272 -17.04 2.35 -3.99
C PHE A 272 -17.16 2.32 -5.53
N TYR A 273 -17.86 3.31 -6.09
CA TYR A 273 -18.08 3.45 -7.53
C TYR A 273 -18.39 4.90 -7.90
N ARG A 274 -18.10 5.27 -9.15
CA ARG A 274 -18.45 6.58 -9.72
C ARG A 274 -19.81 6.52 -10.41
N VAL A 275 -20.50 7.65 -10.56
CA VAL A 275 -21.82 7.68 -11.23
C VAL A 275 -21.86 8.70 -12.36
N ASN A 276 -22.08 8.22 -13.58
CA ASN A 276 -22.36 9.06 -14.74
C ASN A 276 -23.87 9.10 -15.06
N TYR A 277 -24.32 10.18 -15.66
CA TYR A 277 -25.72 10.38 -16.05
C TYR A 277 -25.84 10.81 -17.51
N ASP A 278 -27.05 10.69 -18.07
CA ASP A 278 -27.41 11.35 -19.33
C ASP A 278 -27.38 12.89 -19.22
N ASP A 279 -27.20 13.56 -20.36
CA ASP A 279 -27.07 15.02 -20.45
C ASP A 279 -28.25 15.77 -19.81
N THR A 280 -29.46 15.21 -19.88
CA THR A 280 -30.64 15.87 -19.32
C THR A 280 -30.56 15.89 -17.79
N ASN A 281 -30.17 14.77 -17.18
CA ASN A 281 -30.02 14.69 -15.73
C ASN A 281 -28.85 15.56 -15.25
N TRP A 282 -27.72 15.55 -15.96
CA TRP A 282 -26.59 16.45 -15.67
C TRP A 282 -27.03 17.92 -15.69
N ASN A 283 -27.82 18.33 -16.69
CA ASN A 283 -28.33 19.70 -16.78
C ASN A 283 -29.29 20.06 -15.63
N LEU A 284 -30.13 19.11 -15.16
CA LEU A 284 -30.99 19.32 -14.00
C LEU A 284 -30.15 19.50 -12.71
N ILE A 285 -29.11 18.68 -12.52
CA ILE A 285 -28.18 18.80 -11.40
C ILE A 285 -27.42 20.14 -11.46
N ILE A 286 -26.86 20.50 -12.61
CA ILE A 286 -26.14 21.76 -12.84
C ILE A 286 -27.04 22.95 -12.53
N SER A 287 -28.29 22.92 -12.99
CA SER A 287 -29.26 23.99 -12.74
C SER A 287 -29.54 24.14 -11.25
N HIS A 288 -29.67 23.02 -10.53
CA HIS A 288 -29.91 23.02 -9.10
C HIS A 288 -28.68 23.51 -8.31
N LEU A 289 -27.48 23.01 -8.60
CA LEU A 289 -26.23 23.46 -7.98
C LEU A 289 -25.96 24.95 -8.25
N ASN A 290 -26.31 25.45 -9.43
CA ASN A 290 -26.14 26.87 -9.75
C ASN A 290 -27.25 27.78 -9.19
N SER A 291 -28.25 27.24 -8.51
CA SER A 291 -29.29 28.01 -7.79
C SER A 291 -28.87 28.36 -6.36
N ASP A 292 -29.69 29.16 -5.67
CA ASP A 292 -29.51 29.46 -4.24
C ASP A 292 -29.88 28.27 -3.32
N GLN A 293 -30.39 27.17 -3.89
CA GLN A 293 -30.82 25.97 -3.17
C GLN A 293 -29.77 24.84 -3.23
N PHE A 294 -28.54 25.11 -3.69
CA PHE A 294 -27.53 24.06 -3.90
C PHE A 294 -27.23 23.22 -2.64
N THR A 295 -27.43 23.77 -1.45
CA THR A 295 -27.27 23.08 -0.16
C THR A 295 -28.33 22.01 0.10
N ASP A 296 -29.39 21.93 -0.70
CA ASP A 296 -30.38 20.84 -0.65
C ASP A 296 -29.75 19.51 -1.09
N ILE A 297 -28.68 19.53 -1.89
CA ILE A 297 -27.84 18.37 -2.16
C ILE A 297 -26.85 18.21 -1.01
N HIS A 298 -26.82 17.02 -0.41
CA HIS A 298 -25.92 16.70 0.70
C HIS A 298 -24.46 17.00 0.37
N VAL A 299 -23.71 17.54 1.34
CA VAL A 299 -22.32 17.98 1.17
C VAL A 299 -21.43 16.91 0.51
N LEU A 300 -21.53 15.66 0.96
CA LEU A 300 -20.78 14.54 0.37
C LEU A 300 -21.18 14.20 -1.08
N ASN A 301 -22.45 14.40 -1.46
CA ASN A 301 -22.86 14.22 -2.84
C ASN A 301 -22.46 15.41 -3.72
N ARG A 302 -22.38 16.63 -3.17
CA ARG A 302 -21.79 17.77 -3.88
C ARG A 302 -20.31 17.52 -4.19
N ALA A 303 -19.58 17.00 -3.22
CA ALA A 303 -18.20 16.54 -3.39
C ALA A 303 -18.08 15.42 -4.44
N GLN A 304 -18.92 14.39 -4.35
CA GLN A 304 -18.98 13.32 -5.34
C GLN A 304 -19.22 13.85 -6.76
N LEU A 305 -20.21 14.74 -6.95
CA LEU A 305 -20.56 15.26 -8.28
C LEU A 305 -19.40 16.05 -8.90
N LEU A 306 -18.63 16.78 -8.09
CA LEU A 306 -17.42 17.46 -8.52
C LEU A 306 -16.34 16.45 -8.93
N ASP A 307 -15.99 15.52 -8.05
CA ASP A 307 -14.95 14.52 -8.29
C ASP A 307 -15.28 13.62 -9.49
N ASP A 308 -16.51 13.11 -9.57
CA ASP A 308 -16.99 12.29 -10.69
C ASP A 308 -16.94 13.05 -12.02
N SER A 309 -17.53 14.25 -12.08
CA SER A 309 -17.59 15.00 -13.34
C SER A 309 -16.21 15.42 -13.87
N LEU A 310 -15.29 15.82 -12.98
CA LEU A 310 -13.91 16.17 -13.35
C LEU A 310 -13.15 14.93 -13.84
N ASN A 311 -13.29 13.78 -13.19
CA ASN A 311 -12.63 12.55 -13.65
C ASN A 311 -13.25 11.96 -14.92
N PHE A 312 -14.56 12.08 -15.13
CA PHE A 312 -15.17 11.72 -16.41
C PHE A 312 -14.74 12.63 -17.55
N ALA A 313 -14.58 13.93 -17.30
CA ALA A 313 -14.04 14.85 -18.30
C ALA A 313 -12.60 14.48 -18.67
N ARG A 314 -11.77 14.14 -17.68
CA ARG A 314 -10.40 13.64 -17.90
C ARG A 314 -10.36 12.34 -18.69
N ALA A 315 -11.29 11.43 -18.42
CA ALA A 315 -11.41 10.15 -19.13
C ALA A 315 -12.09 10.27 -20.51
N GLY A 316 -12.57 11.45 -20.91
CA GLY A 316 -13.31 11.65 -22.16
C GLY A 316 -14.73 11.06 -22.16
N ILE A 317 -15.26 10.70 -20.99
CA ILE A 317 -16.62 10.16 -20.80
C ILE A 317 -17.67 11.30 -20.73
N LEU A 318 -17.26 12.47 -20.24
CA LEU A 318 -18.10 13.66 -20.10
C LEU A 318 -17.45 14.85 -20.81
N ASP A 319 -18.23 15.76 -21.40
CA ASP A 319 -17.67 17.01 -21.92
C ASP A 319 -17.16 17.90 -20.78
N TYR A 320 -15.98 18.49 -20.97
CA TYR A 320 -15.42 19.47 -20.05
C TYR A 320 -16.36 20.65 -19.82
N THR A 321 -17.17 21.04 -20.82
CA THR A 321 -18.18 22.10 -20.62
C THR A 321 -19.15 21.75 -19.50
N THR A 322 -19.61 20.49 -19.45
CA THR A 322 -20.53 20.00 -18.42
C THR A 322 -19.85 19.97 -17.05
N ALA A 323 -18.64 19.42 -16.95
CA ALA A 323 -17.87 19.39 -15.71
C ALA A 323 -17.56 20.81 -15.18
N LEU A 324 -17.11 21.72 -16.05
CA LEU A 324 -16.84 23.11 -15.67
C LEU A 324 -18.12 23.87 -15.26
N ASN A 325 -19.27 23.57 -15.88
CA ASN A 325 -20.55 24.14 -15.46
C ASN A 325 -20.97 23.69 -14.05
N ILE A 326 -20.59 22.49 -13.62
CA ILE A 326 -20.76 22.03 -12.23
C ILE A 326 -19.89 22.89 -11.31
N THR A 327 -18.62 23.16 -11.63
CA THR A 327 -17.74 23.94 -10.73
C THR A 327 -18.19 25.38 -10.45
N LYS A 328 -19.09 25.96 -11.26
CA LYS A 328 -19.52 27.37 -11.14
C LYS A 328 -20.11 27.71 -9.77
N TYR A 329 -20.81 26.77 -9.12
CA TYR A 329 -21.40 27.02 -7.81
C TYR A 329 -20.35 27.16 -6.69
N LEU A 330 -19.12 26.67 -6.89
CA LEU A 330 -18.03 26.74 -5.90
C LEU A 330 -17.73 28.18 -5.45
N SER A 331 -18.02 29.17 -6.28
CA SER A 331 -17.92 30.59 -5.90
C SER A 331 -18.81 31.00 -4.70
N ARG A 332 -19.79 30.15 -4.35
CA ARG A 332 -20.71 30.31 -3.22
C ARG A 332 -20.64 29.15 -2.23
N GLU A 333 -19.76 28.17 -2.47
CA GLU A 333 -19.53 27.05 -1.54
C GLU A 333 -18.51 27.49 -0.50
N ASP A 334 -18.83 27.28 0.78
CA ASP A 334 -17.96 27.57 1.91
C ASP A 334 -17.64 26.33 2.75
N ASP A 335 -18.22 25.17 2.41
CA ASP A 335 -17.89 23.91 3.06
C ASP A 335 -16.56 23.35 2.54
N TYR A 336 -15.73 22.86 3.47
CA TYR A 336 -14.42 22.28 3.20
C TYR A 336 -14.50 21.08 2.26
N ILE A 337 -15.51 20.22 2.40
CA ILE A 337 -15.54 18.92 1.73
C ILE A 337 -15.69 19.06 0.20
N PRO A 338 -16.66 19.81 -0.35
CA PRO A 338 -16.77 19.98 -1.80
C PRO A 338 -15.62 20.82 -2.38
N CYS A 339 -15.06 21.77 -1.61
CA CYS A 339 -13.90 22.54 -2.04
C CYS A 339 -12.66 21.66 -2.26
N ILE A 340 -12.41 20.68 -1.39
CA ILE A 340 -11.31 19.71 -1.58
C ILE A 340 -11.64 18.68 -2.65
N ALA A 341 -12.89 18.23 -2.78
CA ALA A 341 -13.25 17.30 -3.86
C ALA A 341 -13.13 17.91 -5.26
N ALA A 342 -13.31 19.24 -5.37
CA ALA A 342 -12.99 20.00 -6.58
C ALA A 342 -11.49 20.21 -6.81
N ASP A 343 -10.64 19.75 -5.89
CA ASP A 343 -9.21 19.99 -5.94
C ASP A 343 -8.57 19.24 -7.09
N VAL A 344 -8.47 19.93 -8.22
CA VAL A 344 -7.75 19.49 -9.42
C VAL A 344 -6.24 19.60 -9.26
N SER A 345 -5.71 19.82 -8.05
CA SER A 345 -4.27 19.94 -7.75
C SER A 345 -3.42 18.90 -8.46
N SER A 346 -3.80 17.61 -8.48
CA SER A 346 -3.07 16.58 -9.24
C SER A 346 -2.85 16.96 -10.71
N VAL A 347 -3.93 17.38 -11.38
CA VAL A 347 -3.91 17.75 -12.79
C VAL A 347 -3.25 19.09 -12.97
N VAL A 348 -3.55 20.07 -12.13
CA VAL A 348 -2.96 21.42 -12.19
C VAL A 348 -1.45 21.32 -12.01
N TYR A 349 -0.99 20.61 -11.00
CA TYR A 349 0.43 20.40 -10.74
C TYR A 349 1.10 19.64 -11.88
N CYS A 350 0.55 18.49 -12.29
CA CYS A 350 1.16 17.71 -13.37
C CYS A 350 1.17 18.47 -14.71
N THR A 351 0.10 19.18 -15.05
CA THR A 351 0.01 20.00 -16.28
C THR A 351 0.92 21.21 -16.20
N ALA A 352 0.94 21.92 -15.07
CA ALA A 352 1.84 23.05 -14.84
C ALA A 352 3.31 22.64 -14.94
N LEU A 353 3.68 21.44 -14.50
CA LEU A 353 5.03 20.93 -14.64
C LEU A 353 5.36 20.38 -16.02
N ARG A 354 4.37 19.87 -16.76
CA ARG A 354 4.55 19.48 -18.18
C ARG A 354 4.85 20.66 -19.09
N GLU A 355 4.12 21.76 -18.86
CA GLU A 355 4.21 23.00 -19.65
C GLU A 355 5.19 24.03 -19.06
N GLY A 356 5.58 23.87 -17.80
CA GLY A 356 6.44 24.77 -17.03
C GLY A 356 7.92 24.37 -17.00
N GLY A 357 8.71 25.09 -16.21
CA GLY A 357 10.15 24.91 -16.08
C GLY A 357 10.63 24.74 -14.64
N GLU A 358 11.86 25.16 -14.37
CA GLU A 358 12.52 25.01 -13.07
C GLU A 358 11.82 25.83 -11.97
N GLU A 359 11.20 26.96 -12.31
CA GLU A 359 10.49 27.83 -11.36
C GLU A 359 9.25 27.13 -10.78
N GLU A 360 8.37 26.60 -11.65
CA GLU A 360 7.18 25.85 -11.23
C GLU A 360 7.55 24.58 -10.47
N TRP A 361 8.61 23.88 -10.91
CA TRP A 361 9.09 22.69 -10.23
C TRP A 361 9.62 23.00 -8.83
N THR A 362 10.43 24.05 -8.69
CA THR A 362 10.97 24.51 -7.40
C THR A 362 9.86 24.96 -6.46
N PHE A 363 8.85 25.66 -6.98
CA PHE A 363 7.67 26.04 -6.19
C PHE A 363 6.97 24.80 -5.61
N LEU A 364 6.73 23.79 -6.44
CA LEU A 364 6.01 22.60 -6.02
C LEU A 364 6.83 21.73 -5.05
N LYS A 365 8.15 21.66 -5.23
CA LYS A 365 9.07 21.04 -4.27
C LYS A 365 9.07 21.76 -2.92
N ALA A 366 9.01 23.10 -2.91
CA ALA A 366 8.90 23.86 -1.68
C ALA A 366 7.56 23.60 -0.95
N GLN A 367 6.47 23.37 -1.68
CA GLN A 367 5.21 22.93 -1.07
C GLN A 367 5.36 21.55 -0.41
N TYR A 368 6.01 20.60 -1.09
CA TYR A 368 6.30 19.27 -0.55
C TYR A 368 7.09 19.35 0.77
N ASP A 369 8.15 20.17 0.79
CA ASP A 369 9.02 20.35 1.96
C ASP A 369 8.30 21.02 3.14
N SER A 370 7.26 21.79 2.86
CA SER A 370 6.46 22.47 3.89
C SER A 370 5.23 21.69 4.36
N SER A 371 4.84 20.64 3.64
CA SER A 371 3.64 19.86 3.95
C SER A 371 3.90 18.88 5.11
N ASN A 372 2.96 18.83 6.06
CA ASN A 372 2.93 17.83 7.13
C ASN A 372 1.90 16.71 6.86
N VAL A 373 1.24 16.72 5.70
CA VAL A 373 0.19 15.77 5.33
C VAL A 373 0.75 14.71 4.38
N GLY A 374 0.81 13.46 4.82
CA GLY A 374 1.40 12.37 4.02
C GLY A 374 0.76 12.19 2.64
N THR A 375 -0.56 12.28 2.54
CA THR A 375 -1.29 12.15 1.27
C THR A 375 -1.01 13.30 0.30
N GLU A 376 -0.84 14.52 0.81
CA GLU A 376 -0.42 15.67 0.00
C GLU A 376 1.01 15.51 -0.50
N GLN A 377 1.91 15.02 0.36
CA GLN A 377 3.29 14.71 -0.02
C GLN A 377 3.38 13.67 -1.15
N VAL A 378 2.55 12.62 -1.10
CA VAL A 378 2.45 11.62 -2.18
C VAL A 378 1.97 12.24 -3.50
N LEU A 379 0.94 13.09 -3.43
CA LEU A 379 0.41 13.81 -4.57
C LEU A 379 1.49 14.69 -5.23
N LEU A 380 2.21 15.47 -4.43
CA LEU A 380 3.25 16.38 -4.89
C LEU A 380 4.43 15.61 -5.49
N LEU A 381 4.90 14.53 -4.85
CA LEU A 381 5.95 13.67 -5.42
C LEU A 381 5.56 13.08 -6.77
N THR A 382 4.31 12.65 -6.91
CA THR A 382 3.80 12.12 -8.18
C THR A 382 3.78 13.21 -9.26
N ALA A 383 3.30 14.41 -8.91
CA ALA A 383 3.25 15.53 -9.83
C ALA A 383 4.64 16.03 -10.26
N LEU A 384 5.62 16.07 -9.35
CA LEU A 384 7.01 16.46 -9.62
C LEU A 384 7.66 15.63 -10.74
N GLY A 385 7.23 14.38 -10.92
CA GLY A 385 7.68 13.49 -12.00
C GLY A 385 7.08 13.79 -13.37
N CYS A 386 6.06 14.66 -13.46
CA CYS A 386 5.43 15.04 -14.73
C CYS A 386 6.23 16.02 -15.58
N SER A 387 7.33 16.58 -15.06
CA SER A 387 8.15 17.54 -15.82
C SER A 387 8.73 16.90 -17.09
N THR A 388 8.79 17.69 -18.17
CA THR A 388 9.43 17.29 -19.43
C THR A 388 10.90 17.70 -19.51
N GLY A 389 11.40 18.48 -18.55
CA GLY A 389 12.77 18.96 -18.50
C GLY A 389 13.75 17.88 -18.05
N THR A 390 14.63 17.42 -18.95
CA THR A 390 15.58 16.33 -18.67
C THR A 390 16.42 16.56 -17.41
N GLN A 391 17.04 17.75 -17.28
CA GLN A 391 17.87 18.05 -16.11
C GLN A 391 17.08 18.09 -14.80
N ILE A 392 15.83 18.59 -14.84
CA ILE A 392 14.94 18.65 -13.68
C ILE A 392 14.63 17.22 -13.20
N ILE A 393 14.27 16.35 -14.13
CA ILE A 393 13.96 14.94 -13.84
C ILE A 393 15.19 14.18 -13.34
N THR A 394 16.36 14.38 -13.94
CA THR A 394 17.61 13.78 -13.47
C THR A 394 17.94 14.24 -12.05
N ASN A 395 17.81 15.53 -11.76
CA ASN A 395 18.01 16.06 -10.39
C ASN A 395 16.98 15.49 -9.43
N TYR A 396 15.73 15.32 -9.86
CA TYR A 396 14.67 14.74 -9.04
C TYR A 396 14.96 13.28 -8.68
N LEU A 397 15.45 12.49 -9.65
CA LEU A 397 15.90 11.12 -9.40
C LEU A 397 17.09 11.09 -8.43
N ASP A 398 18.03 12.03 -8.52
CA ASP A 398 19.14 12.13 -7.56
C ASP A 398 18.69 12.46 -6.13
N LEU A 399 17.65 13.31 -5.99
CA LEU A 399 17.02 13.55 -4.69
C LEU A 399 16.46 12.25 -4.08
N SER A 400 15.94 11.33 -4.91
CA SER A 400 15.41 10.05 -4.43
C SER A 400 16.46 9.09 -3.87
N ILE A 401 17.74 9.39 -4.04
CA ILE A 401 18.85 8.58 -3.50
C ILE A 401 19.83 9.40 -2.67
N SER A 402 19.36 10.56 -2.18
CA SER A 402 20.14 11.47 -1.35
C SER A 402 19.49 11.59 0.03
N ALA A 403 20.26 11.28 1.07
CA ALA A 403 19.77 11.21 2.45
C ALA A 403 19.29 12.56 3.02
N ASP A 404 19.75 13.67 2.43
CA ASP A 404 19.45 15.06 2.82
C ASP A 404 18.40 15.74 1.92
N SER A 405 17.76 14.99 1.01
CA SER A 405 16.83 15.55 0.02
C SER A 405 15.49 16.04 0.59
N GLY A 406 15.17 15.65 1.82
CA GLY A 406 13.84 15.79 2.42
C GLY A 406 12.82 14.76 1.91
N ILE A 407 13.16 13.92 0.94
CA ILE A 407 12.30 12.83 0.46
C ILE A 407 12.47 11.62 1.37
N ARG A 408 11.36 11.10 1.91
CA ARG A 408 11.37 9.94 2.80
C ARG A 408 11.88 8.71 2.07
N LYS A 409 12.71 7.88 2.72
CA LYS A 409 13.27 6.65 2.14
C LYS A 409 12.20 5.68 1.63
N GLN A 410 11.05 5.58 2.29
CA GLN A 410 9.92 4.75 1.80
C GLN A 410 9.19 5.33 0.58
N ASP A 411 9.23 6.65 0.39
CA ASP A 411 8.56 7.35 -0.72
C ASP A 411 9.50 7.54 -1.91
N ALA A 412 10.79 7.33 -1.70
CA ALA A 412 11.83 7.54 -2.69
C ALA A 412 11.64 6.66 -3.94
N SER A 413 11.15 5.42 -3.78
CA SER A 413 10.86 4.54 -4.92
C SER A 413 9.73 5.09 -5.81
N ARG A 414 8.82 5.90 -5.24
CA ARG A 414 7.74 6.57 -5.97
C ARG A 414 8.24 7.65 -6.92
N VAL A 415 9.43 8.20 -6.67
CA VAL A 415 10.07 9.14 -7.60
C VAL A 415 10.36 8.46 -8.94
N PHE A 416 10.91 7.23 -8.91
CA PHE A 416 11.15 6.47 -10.13
C PHE A 416 9.85 6.21 -10.88
N SER A 417 8.79 5.78 -10.18
CA SER A 417 7.51 5.48 -10.81
C SER A 417 6.81 6.70 -11.40
N ALA A 418 6.88 7.84 -10.71
CA ALA A 418 6.38 9.10 -11.24
C ALA A 418 7.09 9.51 -12.55
N VAL A 419 8.40 9.26 -12.64
CA VAL A 419 9.19 9.58 -13.83
C VAL A 419 8.91 8.63 -14.99
N TYR A 420 9.07 7.32 -14.81
CA TYR A 420 8.86 6.35 -15.89
C TYR A 420 7.38 6.19 -16.27
N ALA A 421 6.44 6.71 -15.47
CA ALA A 421 5.05 6.81 -15.86
C ALA A 421 4.84 7.69 -17.11
N ASN A 422 5.76 8.64 -17.37
CA ASN A 422 5.74 9.51 -18.54
C ASN A 422 6.64 8.95 -19.65
N PRO A 423 6.20 8.91 -20.93
CA PRO A 423 7.00 8.37 -22.03
C PRO A 423 8.39 9.02 -22.17
N SER A 424 8.49 10.33 -21.93
CA SER A 424 9.76 11.07 -21.95
C SER A 424 10.70 10.73 -20.77
N GLY A 425 10.16 10.18 -19.69
CA GLY A 425 10.90 9.83 -18.47
C GLY A 425 11.49 8.42 -18.48
N VAL A 426 11.01 7.52 -19.35
CA VAL A 426 11.47 6.11 -19.39
C VAL A 426 12.98 6.02 -19.63
N ASP A 427 13.49 6.71 -20.67
CA ASP A 427 14.92 6.70 -21.00
C ASP A 427 15.76 7.37 -19.92
N ILE A 428 15.25 8.45 -19.31
CA ILE A 428 15.96 9.19 -18.25
C ILE A 428 16.07 8.33 -16.99
N ALA A 429 14.97 7.71 -16.57
CA ALA A 429 14.94 6.82 -15.41
C ALA A 429 15.83 5.60 -15.62
N PHE A 430 15.80 5.01 -16.83
CA PHE A 430 16.67 3.89 -17.17
C PHE A 430 18.14 4.29 -17.14
N GLN A 431 18.51 5.39 -17.84
CA GLN A 431 19.88 5.89 -17.83
C GLN A 431 20.37 6.18 -16.41
N PHE A 432 19.58 6.94 -15.63
CA PHE A 432 19.91 7.27 -14.25
C PHE A 432 20.13 6.01 -13.39
N LEU A 433 19.25 5.01 -13.52
CA LEU A 433 19.42 3.73 -12.82
C LEU A 433 20.72 3.06 -13.22
N THR A 434 21.00 2.94 -14.52
CA THR A 434 22.23 2.27 -14.99
C THR A 434 23.51 2.98 -14.57
N GLU A 435 23.49 4.31 -14.46
CA GLU A 435 24.64 5.11 -14.03
C GLU A 435 24.82 5.11 -12.51
N ASN A 436 23.75 4.90 -11.73
CA ASN A 436 23.73 5.06 -10.27
C ASN A 436 23.34 3.80 -9.50
N TYR A 437 23.30 2.62 -10.13
CA TYR A 437 22.76 1.40 -9.53
C TYR A 437 23.45 1.03 -8.20
N GLN A 438 24.76 1.28 -8.05
CA GLN A 438 25.48 1.09 -6.79
C GLN A 438 24.98 2.03 -5.68
N LYS A 439 24.89 3.33 -5.97
CA LYS A 439 24.37 4.34 -5.03
C LYS A 439 22.90 4.08 -4.68
N ILE A 440 22.10 3.64 -5.65
CA ILE A 440 20.72 3.18 -5.43
C ILE A 440 20.73 2.00 -4.45
N SER A 441 21.54 0.99 -4.71
CA SER A 441 21.62 -0.19 -3.84
C SER A 441 22.01 0.17 -2.40
N GLU A 442 23.03 1.01 -2.22
CA GLU A 442 23.48 1.51 -0.93
C GLU A 442 22.37 2.30 -0.22
N PHE A 443 21.71 3.21 -0.93
CA PHE A 443 20.63 4.02 -0.36
C PHE A 443 19.44 3.16 0.10
N TYR A 444 19.01 2.20 -0.71
CA TYR A 444 17.86 1.33 -0.40
C TYR A 444 18.22 0.13 0.49
N GLY A 445 19.51 -0.13 0.74
CA GLY A 445 19.96 -1.23 1.60
C GLY A 445 19.88 -2.62 0.95
N GLY A 446 20.00 -2.69 -0.38
CA GLY A 446 19.98 -3.95 -1.14
C GLY A 446 19.79 -3.78 -2.65
N LEU A 447 20.01 -4.85 -3.42
CA LEU A 447 19.87 -4.85 -4.88
C LEU A 447 18.43 -5.15 -5.34
N GLY A 448 17.57 -5.74 -4.49
CA GLY A 448 16.17 -6.04 -4.80
C GLY A 448 15.33 -4.87 -5.33
N THR A 449 15.55 -3.64 -4.83
CA THR A 449 14.85 -2.43 -5.32
C THR A 449 15.19 -2.12 -6.77
N ILE A 450 16.42 -2.40 -7.23
CA ILE A 450 16.82 -2.23 -8.63
C ILE A 450 15.99 -3.15 -9.52
N GLY A 451 15.80 -4.41 -9.11
CA GLY A 451 14.95 -5.36 -9.82
C GLY A 451 13.51 -4.87 -9.98
N SER A 452 12.94 -4.27 -8.92
CA SER A 452 11.59 -3.68 -8.96
C SER A 452 11.51 -2.47 -9.90
N ILE A 453 12.48 -1.54 -9.82
CA ILE A 453 12.52 -0.37 -10.72
C ILE A 453 12.68 -0.81 -12.18
N LEU A 454 13.55 -1.79 -12.45
CA LEU A 454 13.74 -2.34 -13.80
C LEU A 454 12.46 -2.98 -14.37
N LYS A 455 11.69 -3.71 -13.54
CA LYS A 455 10.37 -4.21 -13.94
C LYS A 455 9.41 -3.08 -14.30
N GLY A 456 9.37 -2.02 -13.48
CA GLY A 456 8.55 -0.84 -13.74
C GLY A 456 8.92 -0.12 -15.04
N ILE A 457 10.21 0.06 -15.31
CA ILE A 457 10.72 0.64 -16.55
C ILE A 457 10.40 -0.27 -17.74
N ALA A 458 10.65 -1.58 -17.62
CA ALA A 458 10.44 -2.55 -18.69
C ALA A 458 8.98 -2.65 -19.13
N ALA A 459 8.04 -2.53 -18.19
CA ALA A 459 6.61 -2.46 -18.49
C ALA A 459 6.24 -1.25 -19.38
N ARG A 460 7.11 -0.24 -19.48
CA ARG A 460 6.92 0.97 -20.31
C ARG A 460 7.83 1.03 -21.54
N ILE A 461 8.67 0.02 -21.76
CA ILE A 461 9.51 -0.07 -22.97
C ILE A 461 8.61 -0.27 -24.19
N SER A 462 8.80 0.59 -25.20
CA SER A 462 7.99 0.61 -26.42
C SER A 462 8.82 0.62 -27.71
N THR A 463 10.15 0.57 -27.60
CA THR A 463 11.06 0.53 -28.76
C THR A 463 12.09 -0.60 -28.65
N GLN A 464 12.51 -1.14 -29.81
CA GLN A 464 13.58 -2.15 -29.86
C GLN A 464 14.90 -1.61 -29.32
N GLU A 465 15.18 -0.32 -29.48
CA GLU A 465 16.39 0.32 -28.96
C GLU A 465 16.45 0.25 -27.43
N GLN A 466 15.34 0.57 -26.76
CA GLN A 466 15.22 0.48 -25.29
C GLN A 466 15.40 -0.96 -24.79
N LEU A 467 14.79 -1.93 -25.48
CA LEU A 467 14.97 -3.35 -25.12
C LEU A 467 16.43 -3.79 -25.23
N VAL A 468 17.13 -3.40 -26.31
CA VAL A 468 18.55 -3.73 -26.48
C VAL A 468 19.40 -3.09 -25.39
N LYS A 469 19.09 -1.85 -25.00
CA LYS A 469 19.76 -1.18 -23.87
C LYS A 469 19.57 -1.95 -22.55
N LEU A 470 18.33 -2.38 -22.26
CA LEU A 470 18.03 -3.22 -21.09
C LEU A 470 18.80 -4.54 -21.13
N GLN A 471 18.76 -5.26 -22.25
CA GLN A 471 19.50 -6.52 -22.43
C GLN A 471 21.00 -6.35 -22.23
N SER A 472 21.58 -5.28 -22.79
CA SER A 472 23.01 -5.01 -22.68
C SER A 472 23.40 -4.69 -21.24
N PHE A 473 22.63 -3.84 -20.55
CA PHE A 473 22.88 -3.52 -19.14
C PHE A 473 22.85 -4.78 -18.26
N VAL A 474 21.85 -5.64 -18.42
CA VAL A 474 21.72 -6.87 -17.63
C VAL A 474 22.85 -7.86 -17.93
N ALA A 475 23.24 -8.00 -19.19
CA ALA A 475 24.35 -8.88 -19.59
C ALA A 475 25.71 -8.37 -19.08
N GLU A 476 25.96 -7.07 -19.14
CA GLU A 476 27.22 -6.45 -18.70
C GLU A 476 27.37 -6.43 -17.18
N ASN A 477 26.25 -6.40 -16.44
CA ASN A 477 26.25 -6.24 -14.99
C ASN A 477 25.71 -7.48 -14.24
N GLU A 478 25.60 -8.64 -14.90
CA GLU A 478 24.99 -9.85 -14.31
C GLU A 478 25.62 -10.22 -12.96
N ALA A 479 26.95 -10.17 -12.83
CA ALA A 479 27.62 -10.45 -11.56
C ALA A 479 27.40 -9.38 -10.48
N ALA A 480 27.20 -8.11 -10.88
CA ALA A 480 27.01 -6.99 -9.96
C ALA A 480 25.55 -6.80 -9.54
N LEU A 481 24.61 -7.34 -10.31
CA LEU A 481 23.18 -7.26 -10.04
C LEU A 481 22.69 -8.29 -9.02
N GLY A 482 23.50 -9.30 -8.66
CA GLY A 482 23.19 -10.23 -7.57
C GLY A 482 21.80 -10.87 -7.68
N ASP A 483 21.00 -10.73 -6.63
CA ASP A 483 19.60 -11.19 -6.54
C ASP A 483 18.65 -10.50 -7.54
N ALA A 484 18.98 -9.30 -8.01
CA ALA A 484 18.19 -8.55 -8.98
C ALA A 484 18.28 -9.11 -10.42
N VAL A 485 19.22 -10.03 -10.71
CA VAL A 485 19.40 -10.61 -12.06
C VAL A 485 18.13 -11.32 -12.54
N THR A 486 17.50 -12.11 -11.67
CA THR A 486 16.27 -12.85 -12.02
C THR A 486 15.13 -11.90 -12.35
N ALA A 487 14.93 -10.87 -11.51
CA ALA A 487 13.94 -9.83 -11.76
C ALA A 487 14.23 -9.05 -13.05
N SER A 488 15.51 -8.82 -13.36
CA SER A 488 15.95 -8.12 -14.57
C SER A 488 15.74 -8.96 -15.84
N LYS A 489 15.91 -10.28 -15.78
CA LYS A 489 15.59 -11.21 -16.88
C LYS A 489 14.08 -11.24 -17.15
N GLN A 490 13.26 -11.30 -16.10
CA GLN A 490 11.80 -11.17 -16.22
C GLN A 490 11.40 -9.83 -16.86
N ALA A 491 12.07 -8.74 -16.49
CA ALA A 491 11.85 -7.43 -17.08
C ALA A 491 12.14 -7.43 -18.61
N ILE A 492 13.21 -8.10 -19.05
CA ILE A 492 13.51 -8.27 -20.49
C ILE A 492 12.38 -9.04 -21.19
N GLU A 493 11.88 -10.12 -20.59
CA GLU A 493 10.76 -10.90 -21.14
C GLU A 493 9.49 -10.07 -21.28
N THR A 494 9.15 -9.27 -20.27
CA THR A 494 8.02 -8.33 -20.33
C THR A 494 8.18 -7.31 -21.46
N ALA A 495 9.35 -6.68 -21.57
CA ALA A 495 9.61 -5.70 -22.61
C ALA A 495 9.58 -6.32 -24.03
N GLN A 496 10.10 -7.54 -24.21
CA GLN A 496 10.01 -8.27 -25.48
C GLN A 496 8.56 -8.60 -25.83
N ALA A 497 7.77 -9.09 -24.86
CA ALA A 497 6.36 -9.39 -25.06
C ALA A 497 5.55 -8.14 -25.50
N ASN A 498 5.84 -6.97 -24.90
CA ASN A 498 5.23 -5.70 -25.28
C ASN A 498 5.54 -5.32 -26.74
N LEU A 499 6.80 -5.49 -27.18
CA LEU A 499 7.20 -5.21 -28.56
C LEU A 499 6.59 -6.19 -29.57
N ASP A 500 6.53 -7.48 -29.23
CA ASP A 500 5.94 -8.51 -30.08
C ASP A 500 4.44 -8.27 -30.26
N TRP A 501 3.76 -7.89 -29.17
CA TRP A 501 2.37 -7.48 -29.21
C TRP A 501 2.19 -6.24 -30.10
N PHE A 502 3.03 -5.21 -29.94
CA PHE A 502 2.94 -3.98 -30.74
C PHE A 502 3.15 -4.28 -32.23
N ALA A 503 4.16 -5.07 -32.57
CA ALA A 503 4.45 -5.47 -33.95
C ALA A 503 3.29 -6.22 -34.59
N SER A 504 2.61 -7.07 -33.82
CA SER A 504 1.49 -7.91 -34.30
C SER A 504 0.18 -7.13 -34.44
N ASN A 505 -0.06 -6.13 -33.59
CA ASN A 505 -1.39 -5.50 -33.46
C ASN A 505 -1.45 -4.06 -34.01
N ARG A 506 -0.34 -3.33 -34.08
CA ARG A 506 -0.31 -1.90 -34.46
C ARG A 506 -0.99 -1.61 -35.78
N ALA A 507 -0.76 -2.41 -36.82
CA ALA A 507 -1.31 -2.15 -38.15
C ALA A 507 -2.84 -2.20 -38.16
N ALA A 508 -3.43 -3.17 -37.45
CA ALA A 508 -4.88 -3.31 -37.31
C ALA A 508 -5.45 -2.15 -36.48
N LEU A 509 -4.81 -1.82 -35.35
CA LEU A 509 -5.20 -0.70 -34.47
C LEU A 509 -5.18 0.65 -35.20
N VAL A 510 -4.08 0.98 -35.88
CA VAL A 510 -3.96 2.25 -36.62
C VAL A 510 -4.99 2.34 -37.74
N THR A 511 -5.30 1.22 -38.39
CA THR A 511 -6.33 1.17 -39.45
C THR A 511 -7.71 1.43 -38.84
N TRP A 512 -8.05 0.71 -37.77
CA TRP A 512 -9.32 0.88 -37.07
C TRP A 512 -9.49 2.31 -36.54
N LEU A 513 -8.45 2.88 -35.93
CA LEU A 513 -8.45 4.25 -35.42
C LEU A 513 -8.65 5.29 -36.54
N ARG A 514 -8.05 5.09 -37.72
CA ARG A 514 -8.25 5.99 -38.87
C ARG A 514 -9.65 5.90 -39.46
N GLU A 515 -10.25 4.72 -39.39
CA GLU A 515 -11.60 4.48 -39.91
C GLU A 515 -12.69 5.04 -38.96
N HIS A 516 -12.38 5.17 -37.67
CA HIS A 516 -13.35 5.53 -36.63
C HIS A 516 -13.04 6.84 -35.90
N SER A 517 -11.95 7.54 -36.23
CA SER A 517 -11.68 8.89 -35.71
C SER A 517 -12.44 9.94 -36.53
N PRO A 518 -13.22 10.84 -35.91
CA PRO A 518 -13.79 11.98 -36.62
C PRO A 518 -12.66 12.82 -37.23
N ALA A 519 -12.83 13.26 -38.48
CA ALA A 519 -11.88 14.15 -39.13
C ALA A 519 -11.65 15.38 -38.24
N ALA A 520 -10.39 15.64 -37.86
CA ALA A 520 -10.03 16.80 -37.06
C ALA A 520 -10.56 18.08 -37.73
N PRO A 521 -11.16 19.02 -36.98
CA PRO A 521 -11.54 20.31 -37.56
C PRO A 521 -10.28 21.01 -38.10
N GLU A 522 -10.35 21.50 -39.33
CA GLU A 522 -9.31 22.37 -39.89
C GLU A 522 -9.12 23.56 -38.95
N VAL A 523 -8.01 23.57 -38.21
CA VAL A 523 -7.58 24.72 -37.42
C VAL A 523 -7.27 25.82 -38.43
N THR A 524 -8.20 26.76 -38.57
CA THR A 524 -8.00 27.98 -39.34
C THR A 524 -6.92 28.77 -38.63
N THR A 525 -5.71 28.75 -39.17
CA THR A 525 -4.60 29.55 -38.67
C THR A 525 -4.96 31.02 -38.82
N LEU A 526 -5.24 31.68 -37.69
CA LEU A 526 -5.28 33.13 -37.59
C LEU A 526 -3.87 33.66 -37.87
N PHE A 527 -3.65 34.10 -39.11
CA PHE A 527 -2.47 34.85 -39.51
C PHE A 527 -2.36 36.13 -38.68
N ILE A 528 -1.37 36.17 -37.77
CA ILE A 528 -0.85 37.42 -37.23
C ILE A 528 0.25 37.91 -38.19
N PRO A 529 0.14 39.11 -38.80
CA PRO A 529 1.17 39.59 -39.70
C PRO A 529 2.36 40.10 -38.87
N THR A 530 3.47 39.37 -38.92
CA THR A 530 4.77 39.90 -38.51
C THR A 530 5.53 40.41 -39.74
N THR A 531 5.93 41.67 -39.61
CA THR A 531 6.69 42.48 -40.57
C THR A 531 7.98 41.82 -41.02
N THR A 532 8.19 41.82 -42.33
CA THR A 532 9.38 41.36 -43.04
C THR A 532 10.50 42.42 -43.07
N GLN A 533 11.68 42.03 -42.61
CA GLN A 533 13.01 42.34 -43.17
C GLN A 533 13.84 41.08 -42.86
N GLY A 534 14.52 40.38 -43.75
CA GLY A 534 15.00 40.63 -45.11
C GLY A 534 16.41 40.05 -45.16
N ALA A 535 16.59 38.86 -45.75
CA ALA A 535 17.91 38.36 -46.20
C ALA A 535 17.77 37.12 -47.10
N THR A 536 17.81 37.40 -48.40
CA THR A 536 18.45 36.65 -49.51
C THR A 536 18.75 35.14 -49.40
N CYS A 537 17.98 34.42 -50.20
CA CYS A 537 18.26 33.23 -51.02
C CYS A 537 19.73 32.87 -51.30
N ILE A 538 20.09 31.60 -51.05
CA ILE A 538 21.08 30.85 -51.84
C ILE A 538 20.45 29.50 -52.20
N THR A 539 20.22 29.29 -53.50
CA THR A 539 19.84 28.02 -54.11
C THR A 539 21.08 27.16 -54.35
N ILE A 540 21.05 25.89 -53.94
CA ILE A 540 21.91 24.86 -54.53
C ILE A 540 21.03 23.67 -54.93
N SER A 541 21.22 23.30 -56.19
CA SER A 541 20.50 22.32 -56.97
C SER A 541 20.77 20.88 -56.57
N THR A 542 19.74 20.06 -56.78
CA THR A 542 19.74 18.61 -56.97
C THR A 542 20.97 18.07 -57.70
N THR A 543 21.77 17.24 -57.03
CA THR A 543 22.46 16.06 -57.58
C THR A 543 23.34 15.46 -56.49
N LEU A 544 22.97 14.28 -55.94
CA LEU A 544 23.86 13.23 -55.42
C LEU A 544 23.02 12.07 -54.85
N ILE A 545 22.21 11.46 -55.73
CA ILE A 545 21.77 10.07 -55.60
C ILE A 545 22.37 9.34 -56.79
N SER A 546 23.62 8.88 -56.67
CA SER A 546 24.26 8.02 -57.67
C SER A 546 25.62 7.51 -57.17
N GLU A 547 25.73 7.01 -55.93
CA GLU A 547 26.96 6.24 -55.59
C GLU A 547 26.89 5.25 -54.40
N MET A 548 25.77 5.11 -53.67
CA MET A 548 25.67 4.10 -52.59
C MET A 548 24.71 2.93 -52.88
N MET A 549 24.37 2.69 -54.16
CA MET A 549 23.75 1.44 -54.64
C MET A 549 24.78 0.60 -55.42
N ARG A 550 25.88 0.19 -54.78
CA ARG A 550 26.84 -0.77 -55.38
C ARG A 550 27.51 -1.75 -54.40
N VAL A 551 26.93 -2.00 -53.22
CA VAL A 551 27.36 -3.12 -52.36
C VAL A 551 26.15 -3.83 -51.75
N THR A 552 25.29 -4.38 -52.62
CA THR A 552 24.17 -5.28 -52.26
C THR A 552 24.23 -6.59 -53.05
N THR A 553 25.43 -7.12 -53.30
CA THR A 553 25.58 -8.38 -54.03
C THR A 553 26.83 -9.16 -53.60
N ALA A 554 26.93 -9.48 -52.31
CA ALA A 554 27.95 -10.43 -51.82
C ALA A 554 27.62 -11.16 -50.49
N ILE A 555 26.50 -10.89 -49.81
CA ILE A 555 26.17 -11.56 -48.52
C ILE A 555 24.71 -12.08 -48.52
N ILE A 556 24.22 -12.52 -49.67
CA ILE A 556 22.90 -13.20 -49.81
C ILE A 556 23.08 -14.66 -50.26
N LEU A 557 24.31 -15.19 -50.26
CA LEU A 557 24.63 -16.55 -50.73
C LEU A 557 25.38 -17.44 -49.73
N THR A 558 25.36 -17.10 -48.43
CA THR A 558 25.95 -17.96 -47.37
C THR A 558 25.00 -18.33 -46.22
N PHE A 559 23.72 -17.94 -46.27
CA PHE A 559 22.69 -18.37 -45.30
C PHE A 559 21.61 -19.27 -45.91
N LEU A 560 21.90 -19.89 -47.05
CA LEU A 560 21.05 -20.86 -47.75
C LEU A 560 21.76 -22.22 -47.84
N SER A 561 22.24 -22.73 -46.70
CA SER A 561 22.59 -24.13 -46.53
C SER A 561 22.75 -24.44 -45.05
N TRP A 562 21.65 -24.72 -44.36
CA TRP A 562 21.51 -25.68 -43.24
C TRP A 562 20.06 -25.61 -42.76
N ASN A 563 19.14 -26.09 -43.60
CA ASN A 563 17.82 -26.54 -43.18
C ASN A 563 17.34 -27.51 -44.25
N LEU A 564 17.50 -28.80 -44.00
CA LEU A 564 16.72 -29.90 -44.58
C LEU A 564 17.22 -31.23 -43.97
N SER A 565 16.54 -31.65 -42.91
CA SER A 565 16.31 -33.02 -42.40
C SER A 565 15.80 -32.83 -40.97
N SER A 566 14.58 -33.13 -40.55
CA SER A 566 13.47 -33.88 -41.12
C SER A 566 12.29 -33.61 -40.19
N ALA A 567 11.17 -33.09 -40.72
CA ALA A 567 9.89 -33.11 -40.03
C ALA A 567 9.41 -34.55 -39.91
N HIS A 568 9.16 -35.04 -38.69
CA HIS A 568 8.27 -36.18 -38.41
C HIS A 568 7.51 -35.91 -37.09
N LEU A 569 6.19 -35.76 -37.24
CA LEU A 569 5.09 -36.21 -36.38
C LEU A 569 5.42 -36.61 -34.93
N TYR A 570 4.85 -35.91 -33.94
CA TYR A 570 4.19 -36.45 -32.74
C TYR A 570 3.33 -35.30 -32.16
N SER A 571 2.01 -35.27 -32.33
CA SER A 571 0.99 -36.01 -31.57
C SER A 571 1.06 -35.70 -30.07
N LEU A 572 0.03 -35.01 -29.58
CA LEU A 572 -0.35 -34.91 -28.17
C LEU A 572 -0.25 -36.27 -27.48
N SER A 573 0.48 -36.33 -26.37
CA SER A 573 0.19 -37.24 -25.27
C SER A 573 0.65 -36.62 -23.97
N SER A 574 -0.31 -36.39 -23.09
CA SER A 574 -0.11 -36.23 -21.66
C SER A 574 0.77 -37.36 -21.11
N SER A 575 1.89 -37.01 -20.49
CA SER A 575 2.51 -37.85 -19.47
C SER A 575 3.05 -36.95 -18.38
N SER A 576 2.28 -36.91 -17.30
CA SER A 576 2.73 -36.57 -15.95
C SER A 576 4.05 -37.26 -15.63
N HIS A 577 4.97 -36.48 -15.07
CA HIS A 577 6.08 -36.82 -14.17
C HIS A 577 7.34 -36.10 -14.66
N ASP A 578 7.56 -34.88 -14.17
CA ASP A 578 8.83 -34.65 -13.51
C ASP A 578 8.67 -33.73 -12.29
N THR A 579 9.39 -34.15 -11.28
CA THR A 579 9.60 -33.72 -9.90
C THR A 579 9.49 -32.22 -9.59
N THR A 580 8.61 -31.91 -8.64
CA THR A 580 8.53 -30.66 -7.88
C THR A 580 9.81 -30.46 -7.06
N ALA A 581 10.71 -29.60 -7.54
CA ALA A 581 11.76 -29.00 -6.73
C ALA A 581 11.38 -27.53 -6.44
N SER A 582 10.97 -27.30 -5.19
CA SER A 582 10.81 -26.03 -4.45
C SER A 582 10.60 -24.72 -5.24
N THR A 583 9.33 -24.32 -5.34
CA THR A 583 8.89 -22.95 -5.68
C THR A 583 8.31 -22.21 -4.46
N GLN A 584 8.66 -22.62 -3.24
CA GLN A 584 7.93 -22.22 -2.04
C GLN A 584 8.78 -21.33 -1.14
N TYR A 585 8.45 -20.03 -1.09
CA TYR A 585 9.03 -19.02 -0.18
C TYR A 585 8.64 -19.22 1.30
N ARG A 586 7.93 -20.31 1.63
CA ARG A 586 7.42 -20.58 2.98
C ARG A 586 8.20 -21.71 3.64
N LEU A 587 8.24 -21.70 4.95
CA LEU A 587 8.81 -22.77 5.76
C LEU A 587 8.06 -24.10 5.52
N PRO A 588 8.74 -25.26 5.65
CA PRO A 588 8.18 -26.58 5.32
C PRO A 588 6.90 -26.98 6.10
N GLY A 589 6.71 -26.42 7.30
CA GLY A 589 5.55 -26.70 8.15
C GLY A 589 5.66 -27.97 9.01
N ASP A 590 6.76 -28.71 8.93
CA ASP A 590 7.02 -29.92 9.75
C ASP A 590 7.16 -29.61 11.24
N VAL A 591 7.59 -28.39 11.56
CA VAL A 591 7.75 -27.87 12.91
C VAL A 591 7.08 -26.51 13.04
N ILE A 592 6.46 -26.25 14.19
CA ILE A 592 5.79 -24.98 14.48
C ILE A 592 6.28 -24.42 15.83
N PRO A 593 6.43 -23.10 15.95
CA PRO A 593 6.87 -22.49 17.21
C PRO A 593 5.76 -22.51 18.25
N ARG A 594 6.13 -22.67 19.53
CA ARG A 594 5.22 -22.60 20.68
C ARG A 594 5.57 -21.46 21.62
N SER A 595 6.85 -21.25 21.89
CA SER A 595 7.33 -20.12 22.69
C SER A 595 8.75 -19.72 22.36
N TYR A 596 9.08 -18.47 22.64
CA TYR A 596 10.42 -17.89 22.56
C TYR A 596 10.83 -17.31 23.90
N VAL A 597 12.05 -17.61 24.34
CA VAL A 597 12.76 -16.84 25.38
C VAL A 597 13.89 -16.09 24.70
N ILE A 598 13.80 -14.77 24.67
CA ILE A 598 14.75 -13.89 23.98
C ILE A 598 15.50 -13.08 25.03
N LYS A 599 16.83 -13.15 24.99
CA LYS A 599 17.73 -12.33 25.81
C LYS A 599 18.61 -11.50 24.90
N LEU A 600 18.67 -10.19 25.13
CA LEU A 600 19.42 -9.24 24.31
C LEU A 600 20.29 -8.33 25.17
N ILE A 601 21.51 -8.06 24.69
CA ILE A 601 22.43 -7.07 25.23
C ILE A 601 22.77 -6.08 24.11
N PRO A 602 22.00 -4.99 23.94
CA PRO A 602 22.28 -3.96 22.95
C PRO A 602 23.41 -3.04 23.39
N LYS A 603 24.37 -2.79 22.49
CA LYS A 603 25.46 -1.82 22.69
C LYS A 603 25.16 -0.57 21.88
N LEU A 604 24.58 0.43 22.53
CA LEU A 604 24.15 1.69 21.91
C LEU A 604 25.25 2.74 21.81
N TYR A 605 26.43 2.42 22.30
CA TYR A 605 27.64 3.22 22.22
C TYR A 605 28.75 2.31 21.66
N ASP A 606 29.70 2.90 20.93
CA ASP A 606 30.78 2.22 20.21
C ASP A 606 30.36 1.54 18.88
N ASP A 607 30.15 0.22 18.89
CA ASP A 607 30.12 -0.61 17.67
C ASP A 607 28.71 -0.87 17.12
N PHE A 608 27.67 -0.46 17.86
CA PHE A 608 26.26 -0.62 17.46
C PHE A 608 25.87 -2.06 17.11
N ILE A 609 26.35 -3.01 17.92
CA ILE A 609 25.98 -4.42 17.85
C ILE A 609 25.07 -4.79 19.01
N PHE A 610 24.39 -5.92 18.91
CA PHE A 610 23.73 -6.56 20.03
C PHE A 610 24.09 -8.04 20.10
N ASN A 611 24.31 -8.53 21.31
CA ASN A 611 24.47 -9.96 21.58
C ASN A 611 23.10 -10.53 21.93
N GLY A 612 22.76 -11.69 21.36
CA GLY A 612 21.47 -12.33 21.54
C GLY A 612 21.57 -13.80 21.89
N THR A 613 20.64 -14.25 22.73
CA THR A 613 20.34 -15.67 22.94
C THR A 613 18.85 -15.86 22.70
N VAL A 614 18.51 -16.86 21.89
CA VAL A 614 17.12 -17.28 21.70
C VAL A 614 16.98 -18.75 22.08
N GLU A 615 15.95 -19.04 22.87
CA GLU A 615 15.45 -20.39 23.10
C GLU A 615 14.08 -20.50 22.43
N ILE A 616 13.94 -21.44 21.48
CA ILE A 616 12.71 -21.67 20.73
C ILE A 616 12.17 -23.04 21.12
N THR A 617 11.00 -23.05 21.77
CA THR A 617 10.23 -24.28 21.92
C THR A 617 9.44 -24.52 20.63
N VAL A 618 9.66 -25.66 20.01
CA VAL A 618 8.96 -26.09 18.79
C VAL A 618 8.18 -27.39 19.03
N GLU A 619 6.99 -27.49 18.43
CA GLU A 619 6.24 -28.73 18.32
C GLU A 619 6.48 -29.35 16.95
N VAL A 620 6.71 -30.66 16.93
CA VAL A 620 6.89 -31.42 15.70
C VAL A 620 5.53 -31.92 15.19
N VAL A 621 5.12 -31.43 14.03
CA VAL A 621 3.85 -31.78 13.38
C VAL A 621 3.99 -33.01 12.50
N GLU A 622 5.15 -33.19 11.87
CA GLU A 622 5.52 -34.36 11.07
C GLU A 622 6.98 -34.75 11.39
N ASN A 623 7.28 -36.05 11.38
CA ASN A 623 8.64 -36.53 11.66
C ASN A 623 9.63 -35.88 10.69
N THR A 624 10.71 -35.29 11.20
CA THR A 624 11.67 -34.57 10.36
C THR A 624 13.10 -34.64 10.90
N GLY A 625 14.06 -34.83 10.01
CA GLY A 625 15.50 -34.75 10.32
C GLY A 625 16.08 -33.34 10.17
N THR A 626 15.24 -32.33 9.90
CA THR A 626 15.67 -30.95 9.70
C THR A 626 14.75 -29.95 10.39
N VAL A 627 15.32 -28.84 10.86
CA VAL A 627 14.56 -27.69 11.35
C VAL A 627 14.98 -26.45 10.58
N THR A 628 14.02 -25.77 9.95
CA THR A 628 14.28 -24.54 9.16
C THR A 628 13.54 -23.36 9.79
N PHE A 629 14.21 -22.24 9.97
CA PHE A 629 13.66 -20.97 10.41
C PHE A 629 14.32 -19.80 9.67
N HIS A 630 13.86 -18.57 9.90
CA HIS A 630 14.37 -17.39 9.22
C HIS A 630 15.48 -16.68 9.98
N ILE A 631 16.52 -16.24 9.26
CA ILE A 631 17.53 -15.27 9.72
C ILE A 631 17.87 -14.29 8.60
N ASP A 632 18.12 -13.03 8.92
CA ASP A 632 18.65 -12.02 7.98
C ASP A 632 19.63 -11.13 8.73
N ASP A 633 20.86 -10.98 8.23
CA ASP A 633 21.90 -10.11 8.83
C ASP A 633 22.22 -10.44 10.31
N LEU A 634 22.21 -11.73 10.66
CA LEU A 634 22.61 -12.26 11.97
C LEU A 634 23.80 -13.19 11.83
N GLU A 635 24.75 -13.09 12.76
CA GLU A 635 25.90 -13.99 12.87
C GLU A 635 25.59 -15.05 13.94
N ILE A 636 25.34 -16.29 13.51
CA ILE A 636 25.05 -17.41 14.41
C ILE A 636 26.35 -17.99 14.95
N ASP A 637 26.44 -18.17 16.27
CA ASP A 637 27.48 -19.01 16.88
C ASP A 637 27.09 -20.48 16.69
N GLU A 638 27.55 -21.07 15.59
CA GLU A 638 27.21 -22.45 15.19
C GLU A 638 27.51 -23.49 16.28
N ASP A 639 28.56 -23.28 17.08
CA ASP A 639 28.97 -24.17 18.16
C ASP A 639 28.04 -24.07 19.39
N SER A 640 27.26 -22.99 19.49
CA SER A 640 26.29 -22.78 20.57
C SER A 640 24.95 -23.47 20.35
N VAL A 641 24.68 -23.97 19.14
CA VAL A 641 23.35 -24.47 18.78
C VAL A 641 23.07 -25.81 19.44
N VAL A 642 22.05 -25.86 20.28
CA VAL A 642 21.64 -27.08 21.00
C VAL A 642 20.17 -27.36 20.73
N VAL A 643 19.89 -28.58 20.27
CA VAL A 643 18.52 -29.12 20.12
C VAL A 643 18.30 -30.17 21.21
N SER A 644 17.26 -30.02 22.03
CA SER A 644 16.95 -30.98 23.08
C SER A 644 15.46 -31.29 23.18
N ASN A 645 15.13 -32.55 23.42
CA ASN A 645 13.76 -32.99 23.65
C ASN A 645 13.31 -32.52 25.05
N LEU A 646 12.19 -31.80 25.13
CA LEU A 646 11.73 -31.19 26.39
C LEU A 646 11.26 -32.21 27.44
N ASP A 647 10.70 -33.34 27.02
CA ASP A 647 10.20 -34.37 27.94
C ASP A 647 11.32 -35.21 28.55
N THR A 648 12.32 -35.55 27.75
CA THR A 648 13.40 -36.47 28.14
C THR A 648 14.69 -35.75 28.56
N GLY A 649 14.85 -34.49 28.17
CA GLY A 649 16.08 -33.71 28.32
C GLY A 649 17.25 -34.21 27.45
N THR A 650 16.99 -35.13 26.52
CA THR A 650 18.03 -35.68 25.65
C THR A 650 18.37 -34.72 24.52
N THR A 651 19.66 -34.52 24.27
CA THR A 651 20.17 -33.70 23.17
C THR A 651 20.14 -34.48 21.86
N VAL A 652 19.72 -33.81 20.78
CA VAL A 652 19.81 -34.28 19.40
C VAL A 652 21.00 -33.58 18.74
N ALA A 653 21.90 -34.32 18.11
CA ALA A 653 23.12 -33.72 17.58
C ALA A 653 22.82 -33.00 16.26
N VAL A 654 23.28 -31.74 16.16
CA VAL A 654 23.27 -30.99 14.90
C VAL A 654 24.48 -31.44 14.08
N THR A 655 24.21 -32.03 12.92
CA THR A 655 25.24 -32.58 12.02
C THR A 655 25.69 -31.60 10.95
N ASN A 656 24.83 -30.65 10.58
CA ASN A 656 25.11 -29.63 9.58
C ASN A 656 24.21 -28.40 9.79
N GLN A 657 24.71 -27.22 9.43
CA GLN A 657 24.00 -25.95 9.44
C GLN A 657 24.18 -25.28 8.09
N THR A 658 23.10 -24.80 7.48
CA THR A 658 23.16 -24.16 6.16
C THR A 658 22.29 -22.92 6.12
N PHE A 659 22.79 -21.88 5.46
CA PHE A 659 22.04 -20.66 5.20
C PHE A 659 21.75 -20.48 3.71
N ASP A 660 20.48 -20.27 3.38
CA ASP A 660 20.01 -19.86 2.06
C ASP A 660 19.69 -18.36 2.09
N GLU A 661 20.59 -17.56 1.53
CA GLU A 661 20.48 -16.10 1.47
C GLU A 661 19.24 -15.63 0.69
N VAL A 662 18.77 -16.39 -0.30
CA VAL A 662 17.66 -15.99 -1.18
C VAL A 662 16.33 -16.03 -0.43
N HIS A 663 16.14 -17.07 0.38
CA HIS A 663 14.90 -17.26 1.16
C HIS A 663 15.06 -16.84 2.62
N ASN A 664 16.27 -16.46 3.03
CA ASN A 664 16.66 -16.22 4.42
C ASN A 664 16.42 -17.46 5.30
N PHE A 665 16.60 -18.67 4.77
CA PHE A 665 16.38 -19.92 5.50
C PHE A 665 17.67 -20.38 6.17
N TYR A 666 17.62 -20.57 7.49
CA TYR A 666 18.64 -21.26 8.25
C TYR A 666 18.15 -22.65 8.62
N THR A 667 18.86 -23.67 8.14
CA THR A 667 18.46 -25.07 8.27
C THR A 667 19.45 -25.84 9.13
N LEU A 668 18.95 -26.43 10.20
CA LEU A 668 19.64 -27.42 11.02
C LEU A 668 19.38 -28.81 10.44
N THR A 669 20.43 -29.58 10.19
CA THR A 669 20.33 -31.02 9.87
C THR A 669 20.73 -31.83 11.11
N LEU A 670 19.91 -32.82 11.47
CA LEU A 670 20.03 -33.55 12.73
C LEU A 670 20.52 -34.99 12.50
N ASP A 671 21.12 -35.60 13.52
CA ASP A 671 21.60 -36.99 13.45
C ASP A 671 20.49 -38.04 13.57
N GLN A 672 19.31 -37.61 14.01
CA GLN A 672 18.08 -38.41 14.08
C GLN A 672 16.84 -37.52 13.84
N ASP A 673 15.74 -38.16 13.45
CA ASP A 673 14.47 -37.47 13.25
C ASP A 673 13.90 -36.98 14.59
N LEU A 674 13.36 -35.77 14.57
CA LEU A 674 12.45 -35.31 15.60
C LEU A 674 11.09 -36.00 15.41
N GLU A 675 10.60 -36.62 16.49
CA GLU A 675 9.35 -37.38 16.45
C GLU A 675 8.11 -36.48 16.58
N LYS A 676 7.11 -36.73 15.72
CA LYS A 676 5.80 -36.08 15.72
C LYS A 676 5.12 -36.13 17.08
N GLY A 677 4.56 -35.00 17.50
CA GLY A 677 3.83 -34.83 18.76
C GLY A 677 4.71 -34.53 19.96
N ASN A 678 6.04 -34.60 19.82
CA ASN A 678 6.97 -34.19 20.87
C ASN A 678 7.35 -32.71 20.71
N GLU A 679 7.74 -32.09 21.82
CA GLU A 679 8.29 -30.74 21.84
C GLU A 679 9.81 -30.75 22.05
N TYR A 680 10.50 -29.82 21.38
CA TYR A 680 11.95 -29.65 21.47
C TYR A 680 12.29 -28.20 21.75
N ASN A 681 13.38 -27.97 22.49
CA ASN A 681 13.98 -26.67 22.66
C ASN A 681 15.17 -26.52 21.72
N ILE A 682 15.29 -25.34 21.11
CA ILE A 682 16.40 -24.96 20.24
C ILE A 682 17.04 -23.72 20.85
N LEU A 683 18.26 -23.86 21.39
CA LEU A 683 19.06 -22.77 21.94
C LEU A 683 20.04 -22.28 20.86
N ILE A 684 20.12 -20.97 20.66
CA ILE A 684 21.02 -20.34 19.70
C ILE A 684 21.59 -19.05 20.31
N ASN A 685 22.91 -18.91 20.32
CA ASN A 685 23.58 -17.63 20.54
C ASN A 685 23.94 -16.99 19.20
N TYR A 686 23.85 -15.67 19.13
CA TYR A 686 24.09 -14.92 17.90
C TYR A 686 24.47 -13.47 18.18
N ASN A 687 25.05 -12.81 17.18
CA ASN A 687 25.27 -11.38 17.14
C ASN A 687 24.42 -10.75 16.03
N GLY A 688 23.99 -9.51 16.24
CA GLY A 688 23.36 -8.71 15.20
C GLY A 688 23.81 -7.25 15.26
N HIS A 689 23.41 -6.48 14.25
CA HIS A 689 23.79 -5.07 14.08
C HIS A 689 22.58 -4.16 14.21
N HIS A 690 22.76 -3.03 14.90
CA HIS A 690 21.79 -1.94 14.87
C HIS A 690 21.91 -1.17 13.56
N ARG A 691 20.89 -1.32 12.71
CA ARG A 691 20.87 -0.73 11.36
C ARG A 691 20.40 0.72 11.36
N ASP A 692 20.70 1.42 10.28
CA ASP A 692 20.26 2.80 10.00
C ASP A 692 19.03 2.86 9.07
N ASP A 693 18.56 1.71 8.57
CA ASP A 693 17.42 1.63 7.65
C ASP A 693 16.06 1.48 8.35
N MET A 694 16.03 1.63 9.69
CA MET A 694 14.83 1.53 10.53
C MET A 694 14.07 0.20 10.38
N GLY A 695 14.77 -0.89 10.09
CA GLY A 695 14.22 -2.24 10.00
C GLY A 695 14.94 -3.21 10.92
N GLY A 696 14.21 -4.12 11.56
CA GLY A 696 14.77 -5.02 12.57
C GLY A 696 14.94 -4.31 13.91
N PHE A 697 16.00 -4.65 14.66
CA PHE A 697 16.36 -3.99 15.91
C PHE A 697 17.36 -2.86 15.65
N TYR A 698 16.85 -1.68 15.34
CA TYR A 698 17.61 -0.56 14.78
C TYR A 698 17.96 0.49 15.83
N ARG A 699 18.96 1.33 15.52
CA ARG A 699 19.35 2.47 16.38
C ARG A 699 18.63 3.75 15.94
N SER A 700 18.32 4.59 16.91
CA SER A 700 17.71 5.89 16.75
C SER A 700 18.43 6.90 17.67
N SER A 701 18.27 8.20 17.43
CA SER A 701 18.86 9.21 18.29
C SER A 701 18.07 10.51 18.36
N TYR A 702 18.31 11.29 19.40
CA TYR A 702 17.87 12.68 19.48
C TYR A 702 18.92 13.56 20.13
N VAL A 703 18.81 14.88 19.90
CA VAL A 703 19.64 15.87 20.59
C VAL A 703 18.91 16.36 21.83
N ASN A 704 19.53 16.21 22.99
CA ASN A 704 18.98 16.64 24.27
C ASN A 704 19.12 18.17 24.47
N SER A 705 18.72 18.67 25.65
CA SER A 705 18.76 20.10 25.96
C SER A 705 20.17 20.68 26.14
N THR A 706 21.19 19.83 26.38
CA THR A 706 22.60 20.24 26.49
C THR A 706 23.32 20.23 25.14
N GLY A 707 22.69 19.70 24.09
CA GLY A 707 23.26 19.60 22.75
C GLY A 707 23.97 18.27 22.47
N ASP A 708 23.88 17.30 23.39
CA ASP A 708 24.48 15.99 23.23
C ASP A 708 23.53 15.04 22.49
N THR A 709 24.10 14.16 21.66
CA THR A 709 23.37 13.07 21.00
C THR A 709 23.11 11.95 21.99
N VAL A 710 21.84 11.64 22.22
CA VAL A 710 21.40 10.51 23.03
C VAL A 710 20.95 9.40 22.09
N TRP A 711 21.53 8.22 22.25
CA TRP A 711 21.20 7.04 21.46
C TRP A 711 20.14 6.19 22.16
N LEU A 712 19.24 5.65 21.34
CA LEU A 712 18.23 4.67 21.72
C LEU A 712 18.19 3.56 20.68
N ALA A 713 17.51 2.46 20.98
CA ALA A 713 17.17 1.43 20.01
C ALA A 713 15.70 1.07 20.07
N SER A 714 15.15 0.70 18.92
CA SER A 714 13.74 0.37 18.74
C SER A 714 13.61 -0.74 17.69
N THR A 715 12.43 -1.33 17.59
CA THR A 715 12.14 -2.43 16.69
C THR A 715 11.13 -2.01 15.62
N HIS A 716 11.33 -2.49 14.40
CA HIS A 716 10.31 -2.45 13.35
C HIS A 716 10.39 -3.73 12.53
N PHE A 717 9.45 -4.64 12.78
CA PHE A 717 9.51 -6.00 12.27
C PHE A 717 8.57 -6.29 11.11
N GLU A 718 7.63 -5.41 10.79
CA GLU A 718 6.78 -5.59 9.62
C GLU A 718 7.54 -5.33 8.31
N PRO A 719 7.31 -6.13 7.25
CA PRO A 719 6.49 -7.35 7.23
C PRO A 719 7.24 -8.63 7.62
N VAL A 720 8.55 -8.68 7.43
CA VAL A 720 9.37 -9.90 7.63
C VAL A 720 10.76 -9.56 8.17
N ARG A 721 10.83 -8.63 9.13
CA ARG A 721 12.08 -8.08 9.67
C ARG A 721 12.36 -8.52 11.10
N ALA A 722 11.51 -9.34 11.73
CA ALA A 722 11.82 -9.94 13.04
C ALA A 722 13.08 -10.82 12.96
N ARG A 723 13.26 -11.50 11.82
CA ARG A 723 14.45 -12.29 11.47
C ARG A 723 15.78 -11.52 11.47
N ARG A 724 15.76 -10.18 11.56
CA ARG A 724 16.93 -9.30 11.73
C ARG A 724 17.28 -8.99 13.18
N ALA A 725 16.44 -9.43 14.12
CA ALA A 725 16.64 -9.21 15.55
C ALA A 725 16.89 -10.52 16.29
N PHE A 726 16.29 -11.62 15.84
CA PHE A 726 16.51 -12.95 16.40
C PHE A 726 16.13 -14.03 15.37
N PRO A 727 16.76 -15.22 15.40
CA PRO A 727 16.32 -16.35 14.59
C PRO A 727 14.87 -16.73 14.91
N CYS A 728 13.99 -16.78 13.90
CA CYS A 728 12.56 -17.01 14.15
C CYS A 728 11.75 -17.55 12.97
N PHE A 729 10.58 -18.10 13.30
CA PHE A 729 9.53 -18.49 12.35
C PHE A 729 8.74 -17.26 11.88
N ASP A 730 9.38 -16.44 11.05
CA ASP A 730 8.88 -15.13 10.63
C ASP A 730 7.80 -15.16 9.53
N GLU A 731 6.66 -15.77 9.83
CA GLU A 731 5.44 -15.80 9.02
C GLU A 731 4.20 -15.48 9.88
N PRO A 732 3.21 -14.71 9.39
CA PRO A 732 2.04 -14.31 10.18
C PRO A 732 1.24 -15.45 10.83
N ALA A 733 1.25 -16.64 10.22
CA ALA A 733 0.55 -17.83 10.72
C ALA A 733 1.29 -18.58 11.84
N LEU A 734 2.60 -18.37 11.99
CA LEU A 734 3.45 -19.12 12.90
C LEU A 734 3.56 -18.37 14.24
N LYS A 735 2.45 -18.34 14.98
CA LYS A 735 2.32 -17.63 16.26
C LYS A 735 2.95 -18.39 17.42
N ALA A 736 3.52 -17.65 18.36
CA ALA A 736 4.11 -18.19 19.59
C ALA A 736 3.97 -17.23 20.77
N ARG A 737 4.21 -17.70 21.99
CA ARG A 737 4.38 -16.83 23.16
C ARG A 737 5.81 -16.29 23.23
N PHE A 738 5.99 -15.10 23.78
CA PHE A 738 7.29 -14.45 23.89
C PHE A 738 7.56 -14.02 25.32
N GLN A 739 8.75 -14.37 25.81
CA GLN A 739 9.35 -13.80 27.01
C GLN A 739 10.62 -13.05 26.61
N ILE A 740 10.69 -11.76 26.95
CA ILE A 740 11.77 -10.88 26.49
C ILE A 740 12.53 -10.34 27.70
N SER A 741 13.84 -10.43 27.64
CA SER A 741 14.76 -9.87 28.63
C SER A 741 15.83 -9.05 27.93
N ILE A 742 16.07 -7.83 28.41
CA ILE A 742 17.07 -6.93 27.81
C ILE A 742 17.94 -6.36 28.91
N ALA A 743 19.27 -6.48 28.75
CA ALA A 743 20.24 -5.90 29.67
C ALA A 743 20.72 -4.55 29.15
N VAL A 744 20.64 -3.51 29.97
CA VAL A 744 20.99 -2.14 29.57
C VAL A 744 21.85 -1.46 30.63
N PRO A 745 22.72 -0.49 30.25
CA PRO A 745 23.54 0.25 31.21
C PRO A 745 22.70 1.21 32.07
N GLU A 746 23.30 1.70 33.15
CA GLU A 746 22.68 2.71 34.02
C GLU A 746 22.23 3.95 33.22
N GLY A 747 21.04 4.45 33.53
CA GLY A 747 20.43 5.62 32.87
C GLY A 747 19.51 5.26 31.68
N LEU A 748 19.57 4.03 31.18
CA LEU A 748 18.62 3.51 30.20
C LEU A 748 17.66 2.51 30.85
N HIS A 749 16.52 2.28 30.22
CA HIS A 749 15.60 1.21 30.55
C HIS A 749 15.03 0.57 29.28
N ALA A 750 14.51 -0.64 29.41
CA ALA A 750 13.83 -1.34 28.34
C ALA A 750 12.31 -1.41 28.61
N ILE A 751 11.52 -1.27 27.56
CA ILE A 751 10.07 -1.55 27.52
C ILE A 751 9.76 -2.50 26.37
N SER A 752 8.69 -3.27 26.47
CA SER A 752 8.26 -4.24 25.44
C SER A 752 6.75 -4.47 25.48
N ASN A 753 6.24 -5.43 24.71
CA ASN A 753 4.82 -5.79 24.60
C ASN A 753 4.14 -6.00 25.97
N MET A 754 4.83 -6.64 26.92
CA MET A 754 4.29 -7.02 28.23
C MET A 754 4.87 -6.17 29.38
N PRO A 755 4.14 -6.01 30.50
CA PRO A 755 4.66 -5.27 31.65
C PRO A 755 5.95 -5.88 32.21
N LEU A 756 6.82 -5.01 32.72
CA LEU A 756 8.02 -5.38 33.47
C LEU A 756 7.65 -6.27 34.66
N ASN A 757 8.34 -7.40 34.81
CA ASN A 757 8.17 -8.33 35.92
C ASN A 757 9.20 -8.06 37.03
N THR A 758 10.49 -8.16 36.68
CA THR A 758 11.62 -7.96 37.60
C THR A 758 12.78 -7.28 36.91
N THR A 759 13.68 -6.73 37.72
CA THR A 759 14.99 -6.23 37.27
C THR A 759 16.08 -6.79 38.15
N ASP A 760 17.20 -7.19 37.55
CA ASP A 760 18.32 -7.80 38.25
C ASP A 760 19.64 -7.19 37.73
N LEU A 761 20.49 -6.70 38.63
CA LEU A 761 21.81 -6.14 38.27
C LEU A 761 22.81 -7.27 38.07
N ASP A 762 23.46 -7.29 36.92
CA ASP A 762 24.63 -8.12 36.65
C ASP A 762 25.89 -7.32 37.02
N GLU A 763 26.46 -7.63 38.19
CA GLU A 763 27.65 -6.92 38.72
C GLU A 763 28.90 -7.13 37.86
N ASP A 764 28.99 -8.25 37.12
CA ASP A 764 30.14 -8.55 36.27
C ASP A 764 30.09 -7.78 34.95
N LEU A 765 28.88 -7.56 34.42
CA LEU A 765 28.67 -6.79 33.19
C LEU A 765 28.40 -5.30 33.41
N GLU A 766 28.11 -4.89 34.65
CA GLU A 766 27.60 -3.54 34.99
C GLU A 766 26.32 -3.17 34.22
N LEU A 767 25.46 -4.17 33.96
CA LEU A 767 24.19 -4.01 33.23
C LEU A 767 23.01 -4.42 34.10
N THR A 768 21.88 -3.75 33.95
CA THR A 768 20.63 -4.15 34.59
C THR A 768 19.76 -4.91 33.59
N TRP A 769 19.40 -6.15 33.92
CA TRP A 769 18.42 -6.92 33.17
C TRP A 769 17.01 -6.42 33.47
N TYR A 770 16.22 -6.22 32.42
CA TYR A 770 14.79 -5.96 32.49
C TYR A 770 14.04 -7.18 31.97
N HIS A 771 13.36 -7.90 32.86
CA HIS A 771 12.63 -9.12 32.53
C HIS A 771 11.14 -8.81 32.36
N MET A 772 10.62 -8.95 31.14
CA MET A 772 9.20 -8.75 30.85
C MET A 772 8.40 -10.02 31.15
N ASN A 773 7.12 -9.86 31.49
CA ASN A 773 6.22 -11.01 31.57
C ASN A 773 6.10 -11.71 30.21
N GLU A 774 5.89 -13.03 30.23
CA GLU A 774 5.55 -13.78 29.02
C GLU A 774 4.19 -13.30 28.47
N THR A 775 4.06 -13.18 27.16
CA THR A 775 2.76 -12.92 26.52
C THR A 775 1.76 -14.01 26.89
N PRO A 776 0.54 -13.69 27.36
CA PRO A 776 -0.41 -14.70 27.81
C PRO A 776 -0.91 -15.59 26.67
N MET A 777 -0.88 -15.09 25.44
CA MET A 777 -1.42 -15.75 24.25
C MET A 777 -0.40 -15.69 23.09
N PRO A 778 -0.46 -16.64 22.13
CA PRO A 778 0.41 -16.62 20.96
C PRO A 778 0.21 -15.38 20.09
N MET A 779 1.31 -14.80 19.60
CA MET A 779 1.33 -13.69 18.65
C MET A 779 2.34 -13.95 17.53
N SER A 780 2.22 -13.20 16.43
CA SER A 780 3.14 -13.28 15.30
C SER A 780 4.45 -12.56 15.63
N SER A 781 5.57 -13.03 15.08
CA SER A 781 6.91 -12.44 15.29
C SER A 781 6.99 -10.95 14.94
N TYR A 782 6.30 -10.52 13.88
CA TYR A 782 6.29 -9.12 13.44
C TYR A 782 5.63 -8.15 14.44
N LEU A 783 4.84 -8.68 15.39
CA LEU A 783 4.19 -7.92 16.46
C LEU A 783 5.05 -7.80 17.73
N VAL A 784 6.19 -8.50 17.80
CA VAL A 784 7.15 -8.30 18.88
C VAL A 784 7.72 -6.89 18.77
N ALA A 785 7.77 -6.17 19.89
CA ALA A 785 8.40 -4.87 19.95
C ALA A 785 9.08 -4.62 21.29
N PHE A 786 10.19 -3.91 21.23
CA PHE A 786 10.89 -3.41 22.40
C PHE A 786 11.67 -2.14 22.08
N VAL A 787 11.81 -1.29 23.09
CA VAL A 787 12.53 -0.01 23.00
C VAL A 787 13.47 0.11 24.18
N VAL A 788 14.72 0.50 23.89
CA VAL A 788 15.75 0.81 24.88
C VAL A 788 16.05 2.29 24.80
N SER A 789 15.75 3.05 25.86
CA SER A 789 15.86 4.51 25.84
C SER A 789 15.97 5.10 27.25
N ASP A 790 16.13 6.43 27.31
CA ASP A 790 16.01 7.25 28.52
C ASP A 790 14.64 7.97 28.60
N PHE A 791 13.62 7.48 27.89
CA PHE A 791 12.33 8.14 27.79
C PHE A 791 11.59 8.23 29.12
N GLU A 792 10.84 9.32 29.28
CA GLU A 792 9.88 9.50 30.36
C GLU A 792 8.49 9.10 29.85
N ASN A 793 7.51 8.96 30.75
CA ASN A 793 6.15 8.67 30.33
C ASN A 793 5.09 9.52 31.04
N THR A 794 4.01 9.75 30.31
CA THR A 794 2.75 10.27 30.84
C THR A 794 1.75 9.10 30.91
N THR A 795 1.51 8.57 32.11
CA THR A 795 0.63 7.41 32.32
C THR A 795 -0.80 7.81 32.71
N ASN A 796 -1.76 7.02 32.25
CA ASN A 796 -3.15 7.02 32.69
C ASN A 796 -3.59 5.60 33.11
N ASN A 797 -2.85 5.03 34.07
CA ASN A 797 -2.96 3.65 34.57
C ASN A 797 -2.70 2.59 33.50
N PHE A 798 -3.67 2.38 32.61
CA PHE A 798 -3.68 1.32 31.60
C PHE A 798 -2.93 1.71 30.32
N THR A 799 -2.92 3.01 29.99
CA THR A 799 -2.16 3.55 28.85
C THR A 799 -0.96 4.36 29.34
N ALA A 800 0.14 4.34 28.60
CA ALA A 800 1.27 5.25 28.86
C ALA A 800 1.89 5.76 27.55
N VAL A 801 2.12 7.06 27.50
CA VAL A 801 2.78 7.72 26.37
C VAL A 801 4.23 8.00 26.73
N TRP A 802 5.14 7.22 26.16
CA TRP A 802 6.59 7.31 26.31
C TRP A 802 7.16 8.32 25.31
N HIS A 803 7.97 9.23 25.82
CA HIS A 803 8.55 10.33 25.05
C HIS A 803 9.91 10.72 25.61
N ARG A 804 10.75 11.36 24.79
CA ARG A 804 12.00 11.94 25.28
C ARG A 804 11.76 12.92 26.45
N PRO A 805 12.73 13.14 27.34
CA PRO A 805 12.58 14.09 28.43
C PRO A 805 12.25 15.52 27.98
N GLY A 806 11.38 16.19 28.74
CA GLY A 806 11.07 17.62 28.58
C GLY A 806 10.00 17.99 27.53
N ILE A 807 9.22 17.03 27.03
CA ILE A 807 8.09 17.28 26.10
C ILE A 807 6.72 16.79 26.62
N ASP A 808 6.54 16.68 27.94
CA ASP A 808 5.32 16.16 28.60
C ASP A 808 4.03 16.83 28.10
N SER A 809 4.09 18.15 27.88
CA SER A 809 2.94 18.92 27.40
C SER A 809 2.45 18.50 26.01
N GLN A 810 3.31 17.87 25.19
CA GLN A 810 2.95 17.34 23.87
C GLN A 810 2.24 15.98 23.98
N ALA A 811 2.59 15.17 24.99
CA ALA A 811 1.98 13.86 25.23
C ALA A 811 0.57 13.93 25.86
N ALA A 812 0.20 15.07 26.43
CA ALA A 812 -1.06 15.25 27.15
C ALA A 812 -2.31 14.96 26.29
N TYR A 813 -2.29 15.29 25.00
CA TYR A 813 -3.44 15.03 24.13
C TYR A 813 -3.59 13.53 23.86
N SER A 814 -2.52 12.85 23.41
CA SER A 814 -2.50 11.39 23.20
C SER A 814 -2.99 10.66 24.45
N SER A 815 -2.40 10.95 25.62
CA SER A 815 -2.77 10.34 26.91
C SER A 815 -4.27 10.50 27.27
N SER A 816 -4.94 11.55 26.78
CA SER A 816 -6.37 11.79 26.99
C SER A 816 -7.30 11.08 25.98
N VAL A 817 -6.79 10.76 24.79
CA VAL A 817 -7.53 10.15 23.68
C VAL A 817 -7.48 8.63 23.76
N SER A 818 -6.29 8.07 24.01
CA SER A 818 -6.01 6.63 24.00
C SER A 818 -7.01 5.76 24.78
N PRO A 819 -7.34 6.04 26.06
CA PRO A 819 -8.32 5.21 26.77
C PRO A 819 -9.74 5.29 26.19
N ARG A 820 -10.12 6.43 25.59
CA ARG A 820 -11.43 6.60 24.94
C ARG A 820 -11.49 5.79 23.63
N THR A 821 -10.40 5.78 22.87
CA THR A 821 -10.27 4.99 21.63
C THR A 821 -10.47 3.49 21.90
N ILE A 822 -9.79 2.94 22.92
CA ILE A 822 -9.93 1.52 23.30
C ILE A 822 -11.36 1.20 23.72
N GLN A 823 -11.98 2.07 24.52
CA GLN A 823 -13.36 1.89 24.96
C GLN A 823 -14.36 1.82 23.78
N VAL A 824 -14.20 2.67 22.77
CA VAL A 824 -15.06 2.65 21.58
C VAL A 824 -14.96 1.31 20.85
N LEU A 825 -13.75 0.75 20.70
CA LEU A 825 -13.53 -0.54 20.05
C LEU A 825 -14.13 -1.70 20.85
N GLU A 826 -13.94 -1.73 22.18
CA GLU A 826 -14.56 -2.74 23.05
C GLU A 826 -16.09 -2.71 22.95
N ASP A 827 -16.68 -1.51 22.97
CA ASP A 827 -18.13 -1.33 22.85
C ASP A 827 -18.66 -1.71 21.46
N PHE A 828 -17.90 -1.41 20.42
CA PHE A 828 -18.27 -1.70 19.03
C PHE A 828 -18.19 -3.21 18.73
N THR A 829 -17.06 -3.83 19.04
CA THR A 829 -16.77 -5.23 18.71
C THR A 829 -17.37 -6.21 19.71
N ARG A 830 -17.69 -5.75 20.93
CA ARG A 830 -18.09 -6.60 22.07
C ARG A 830 -17.03 -7.64 22.43
N VAL A 831 -15.77 -7.36 22.12
CA VAL A 831 -14.60 -8.18 22.48
C VAL A 831 -13.68 -7.29 23.32
N PRO A 832 -13.39 -7.64 24.58
CA PRO A 832 -12.52 -6.83 25.43
C PRO A 832 -11.08 -6.82 24.91
N TYR A 833 -10.34 -5.77 25.23
CA TYR A 833 -8.92 -5.72 24.95
C TYR A 833 -8.19 -6.82 25.76
N PRO A 834 -7.34 -7.65 25.12
CA PRO A 834 -6.84 -8.88 25.75
C PRO A 834 -5.64 -8.70 26.69
N LEU A 835 -4.93 -7.56 26.65
CA LEU A 835 -3.72 -7.34 27.45
C LEU A 835 -3.94 -6.40 28.64
N THR A 836 -2.99 -6.37 29.56
CA THR A 836 -3.07 -5.59 30.80
C THR A 836 -2.56 -4.15 30.68
N LYS A 837 -1.94 -3.81 29.54
CA LYS A 837 -1.41 -2.48 29.25
C LYS A 837 -1.50 -2.13 27.76
N MET A 838 -1.40 -0.84 27.46
CA MET A 838 -1.16 -0.31 26.13
C MET A 838 -0.15 0.84 26.21
N ASP A 839 1.07 0.60 25.76
CA ASP A 839 2.08 1.65 25.66
C ASP A 839 2.05 2.31 24.28
N GLU A 840 2.50 3.56 24.24
CA GLU A 840 2.62 4.39 23.05
C GLU A 840 3.99 5.04 23.09
N VAL A 841 4.83 4.88 22.07
CA VAL A 841 6.23 5.36 22.10
C VAL A 841 6.51 6.29 20.93
N ALA A 842 6.81 7.55 21.23
CA ALA A 842 7.17 8.54 20.21
C ALA A 842 8.68 8.51 19.91
N VAL A 843 9.09 7.73 18.91
CA VAL A 843 10.47 7.58 18.45
C VAL A 843 10.82 8.71 17.47
N PRO A 844 12.02 9.33 17.54
CA PRO A 844 12.42 10.45 16.67
C PRO A 844 12.30 10.14 15.16
N ASP A 845 12.74 8.96 14.76
CA ASP A 845 12.79 8.44 13.41
C ASP A 845 12.13 7.06 13.37
N PHE A 846 11.12 6.92 12.52
CA PHE A 846 10.37 5.68 12.33
C PHE A 846 9.89 5.59 10.89
N SER A 847 10.22 4.51 10.18
CA SER A 847 9.99 4.45 8.73
C SER A 847 8.51 4.38 8.37
N ALA A 848 7.67 3.62 9.07
CA ALA A 848 6.26 3.47 8.67
C ALA A 848 5.35 4.63 9.12
N GLY A 849 5.87 5.57 9.92
CA GLY A 849 5.05 6.62 10.55
C GLY A 849 4.41 6.17 11.87
N ALA A 850 3.90 4.94 11.93
CA ALA A 850 3.48 4.23 13.14
C ALA A 850 3.50 2.71 12.93
N MET A 851 3.44 1.92 14.01
CA MET A 851 3.41 0.46 13.97
C MET A 851 2.65 -0.11 15.16
N GLU A 852 1.83 -1.11 14.85
CA GLU A 852 0.69 -1.60 15.62
C GLU A 852 1.02 -2.68 16.65
N ASN A 853 2.27 -2.77 17.10
CA ASN A 853 2.75 -3.90 17.90
C ASN A 853 1.89 -4.14 19.17
N TRP A 854 1.69 -5.41 19.54
CA TRP A 854 0.68 -5.79 20.52
C TRP A 854 1.04 -5.29 21.92
N GLY A 855 0.24 -4.36 22.48
CA GLY A 855 0.48 -3.78 23.81
C GLY A 855 1.56 -2.70 23.89
N ILE A 856 2.17 -2.32 22.77
CA ILE A 856 3.12 -1.21 22.66
C ILE A 856 3.14 -0.67 21.22
N VAL A 857 2.47 0.44 20.96
CA VAL A 857 2.48 1.08 19.64
C VAL A 857 3.68 2.01 19.53
N THR A 858 4.38 2.00 18.40
CA THR A 858 5.48 2.94 18.15
C THR A 858 5.06 3.96 17.09
N TYR A 859 5.40 5.23 17.29
CA TYR A 859 5.07 6.33 16.39
C TYR A 859 6.33 7.10 16.00
N ARG A 860 6.36 7.61 14.77
CA ARG A 860 7.30 8.66 14.39
C ARG A 860 6.88 9.96 15.07
N ARG A 861 7.82 10.62 15.72
CA ARG A 861 7.61 11.98 16.19
C ARG A 861 7.42 12.94 15.02
N ILE A 862 6.31 13.68 15.04
CA ILE A 862 6.07 14.82 14.14
C ILE A 862 6.58 16.08 14.87
N ASN A 863 7.35 16.92 14.17
CA ASN A 863 8.10 18.05 14.75
C ASN A 863 7.24 19.13 15.41
#